data_AF-N1U801-F1
#
_entry.id   AF-N1U801-F1
#
_cell.length_a   1.000
_cell.length_b   1.000
_cell.length_c   1.000
_cell.angle_alpha   90.00
_cell.angle_beta   90.00
_cell.angle_gamma   90.00
#
_symmetry.space_group_name_H-M   'P 1'
#
loop_
_entity.id
_entity.type
_entity.pdbx_description
1 polymer ?
#
loop_
_entity_poly.entity_id
_entity_poly.type
_entity_poly.pdbx_seq_one_letter_code
_entity_poly.pdbx_strand_id
1 'polypeptide(L)'
;MIQKISQPIEKIKSQYKAVVIGSGYGGGIAASRLSRAGIEVCLLERGREIRPGEFPNKEISAFEEVQANYEDKHIGSKSGLFDFHFNKDINVLVGCGLGGTSLINANVSLRAVPEVFQDPVWPQIIRKEASQHGMDPYYSRAEEMLRPNILPNKYRNLSKYQALKTSASFLKKEFYPTPINVTFESKINHVGVNQEACTNCGDCVTGCNVSSKNTTLMNYLPDAVNFGAQIFTEVKVTYIEKKENSWLVHFTPLGVDREKFSKDELFVRADIVVLAAGSLGSTEILLRSKEKGLTVSDAVGVRFSGNGDMLGFSYNGNTKINGIGFGTKKTNGNANVGPCITGVIDTRKGAPLNEGMIIEEGSVPGAISSQLPAIFALGSKLTGIKTKRGFFQWVIEKIRIFLSFILGPYRGAVRNTQTYLVMAHDGNDGKMFLQNDRLRISWPNLGKKPIFEKISTILKEATVPLQGTYIKNPVWNRLTDQDLISVHPLGGCPMGEDASFSVVNENCQVYSGKSGTETHDGLYIMDGSVIPRSLGVNPLLTICAISERACEKLTAQKELKINYNLPSYPKNKGVSDEKVLGIEFTECMKGFFPPNLKRTWNEVIRSGRTKVLPSNFCLRSEARTWKRWLAILITRLRYSEP
;
A
#
# COMPACT_ATOMS: atom_id res chain seq x y z
N MET A 1 -11.35 -11.97 -17.10
CA MET A 1 -10.83 -10.70 -16.57
C MET A 1 -11.69 -10.28 -15.38
N ILE A 2 -11.09 -9.64 -14.39
CA ILE A 2 -11.82 -9.10 -13.24
C ILE A 2 -12.61 -7.88 -13.70
N GLN A 3 -13.89 -7.82 -13.34
CA GLN A 3 -14.73 -6.67 -13.67
C GLN A 3 -14.21 -5.41 -12.98
N LYS A 4 -14.33 -4.27 -13.66
CA LYS A 4 -14.00 -2.99 -13.06
C LYS A 4 -14.93 -2.72 -11.88
N ILE A 5 -14.40 -2.34 -10.72
CA ILE A 5 -15.20 -2.05 -9.53
C ILE A 5 -15.22 -0.57 -9.14
N SER A 6 -14.28 0.24 -9.65
CA SER A 6 -14.32 1.69 -9.49
C SER A 6 -15.37 2.35 -10.37
N GLN A 7 -15.98 3.41 -9.85
CA GLN A 7 -16.97 4.22 -10.52
C GLN A 7 -16.34 5.52 -11.06
N PRO A 8 -16.94 6.12 -12.10
CA PRO A 8 -16.53 7.45 -12.56
C PRO A 8 -16.66 8.50 -11.44
N ILE A 9 -15.68 9.40 -11.32
CA ILE A 9 -15.59 10.40 -10.24
C ILE A 9 -16.81 11.33 -10.17
N GLU A 10 -17.50 11.48 -11.30
CA GLU A 10 -18.70 12.29 -11.47
C GLU A 10 -19.88 11.77 -10.64
N LYS A 11 -19.82 10.51 -10.22
CA LYS A 11 -20.83 9.85 -9.37
C LYS A 11 -20.57 10.04 -7.87
N ILE A 12 -19.47 10.70 -7.47
CA ILE A 12 -19.27 11.08 -6.07
C ILE A 12 -20.44 11.96 -5.63
N LYS A 13 -21.16 11.51 -4.59
CA LYS A 13 -22.23 12.28 -3.94
C LYS A 13 -21.62 13.41 -3.11
N SER A 14 -22.43 14.44 -2.83
CA SER A 14 -22.02 15.52 -1.93
C SER A 14 -21.86 15.08 -0.47
N GLN A 15 -22.51 13.98 -0.08
CA GLN A 15 -22.45 13.44 1.28
C GLN A 15 -22.55 11.91 1.29
N TYR A 16 -21.86 11.29 2.24
CA TYR A 16 -21.95 9.87 2.60
C TYR A 16 -22.05 9.69 4.11
N LYS A 17 -22.46 8.50 4.56
CA LYS A 17 -22.36 8.15 5.98
C LYS A 17 -20.93 7.88 6.41
N ALA A 18 -20.16 7.17 5.61
CA ALA A 18 -18.74 6.95 5.85
C ALA A 18 -17.91 7.24 4.59
N VAL A 19 -16.79 7.95 4.77
CA VAL A 19 -15.73 8.08 3.76
C VAL A 19 -14.48 7.34 4.25
N VAL A 20 -14.00 6.39 3.46
CA VAL A 20 -12.76 5.64 3.69
C VAL A 20 -11.69 6.14 2.72
N ILE A 21 -10.54 6.54 3.23
CA ILE A 21 -9.48 7.17 2.44
C ILE A 21 -8.32 6.19 2.29
N GLY A 22 -8.09 5.71 1.07
CA GLY A 22 -7.12 4.65 0.76
C GLY A 22 -7.76 3.26 0.71
N SER A 23 -7.21 2.40 -0.15
CA SER A 23 -7.76 1.07 -0.47
C SER A 23 -6.84 -0.11 -0.11
N GLY A 24 -5.83 0.14 0.72
CA GLY A 24 -4.94 -0.90 1.26
C GLY A 24 -5.66 -1.86 2.21
N TYR A 25 -4.90 -2.62 3.00
CA TYR A 25 -5.47 -3.58 3.97
C TYR A 25 -6.52 -2.95 4.88
N GLY A 26 -6.16 -1.84 5.53
CA GLY A 26 -7.05 -1.08 6.39
C GLY A 26 -8.33 -0.60 5.71
N GLY A 27 -8.17 0.05 4.57
CA GLY A 27 -9.28 0.68 3.85
C GLY A 27 -10.21 -0.34 3.21
N GLY A 28 -9.66 -1.44 2.68
CA GLY A 28 -10.46 -2.56 2.18
C GLY A 28 -11.31 -3.19 3.28
N ILE A 29 -10.73 -3.43 4.47
CA ILE A 29 -11.45 -3.95 5.63
C ILE A 29 -12.52 -2.97 6.07
N ALA A 30 -12.18 -1.69 6.28
CA ALA A 30 -13.13 -0.67 6.70
C ALA A 30 -14.32 -0.57 5.73
N ALA A 31 -14.06 -0.50 4.42
CA ALA A 31 -15.12 -0.44 3.43
C ALA A 31 -16.01 -1.70 3.42
N SER A 32 -15.41 -2.90 3.49
CA SER A 32 -16.14 -4.16 3.56
C SER A 32 -17.03 -4.25 4.80
N ARG A 33 -16.45 -4.02 5.99
CA ARG A 33 -17.12 -4.23 7.27
C ARG A 33 -18.19 -3.18 7.54
N LEU A 34 -17.93 -1.91 7.23
CA LEU A 34 -18.94 -0.85 7.36
C LEU A 34 -20.11 -1.09 6.39
N SER A 35 -19.85 -1.48 5.14
CA SER A 35 -20.92 -1.80 4.17
C SER A 35 -21.74 -3.02 4.59
N ARG A 36 -21.09 -4.07 5.11
CA ARG A 36 -21.76 -5.26 5.69
C ARG A 36 -22.60 -4.95 6.93
N ALA A 37 -22.27 -3.89 7.66
CA ALA A 37 -23.07 -3.35 8.75
C ALA A 37 -24.21 -2.44 8.28
N GLY A 38 -24.37 -2.24 6.96
CA GLY A 38 -25.42 -1.41 6.38
C GLY A 38 -25.10 0.08 6.29
N ILE A 39 -23.84 0.48 6.53
CA ILE A 39 -23.41 1.87 6.41
C ILE A 39 -23.14 2.18 4.94
N GLU A 40 -23.63 3.33 4.48
CA GLU A 40 -23.29 3.85 3.14
C GLU A 40 -21.84 4.31 3.10
N VAL A 41 -21.00 3.64 2.29
CA VAL A 41 -19.56 3.88 2.20
C VAL A 41 -19.16 4.47 0.85
N CYS A 42 -18.34 5.52 0.90
CA CYS A 42 -17.52 5.99 -0.20
C CYS A 42 -16.04 5.69 0.09
N LEU A 43 -15.34 5.01 -0.81
CA LEU A 43 -13.91 4.79 -0.75
C LEU A 43 -13.21 5.66 -1.79
N LEU A 44 -12.22 6.44 -1.38
CA LEU A 44 -11.40 7.29 -2.23
C LEU A 44 -9.98 6.74 -2.31
N GLU A 45 -9.51 6.41 -3.50
CA GLU A 45 -8.16 5.90 -3.77
C GLU A 45 -7.39 6.88 -4.67
N ARG A 46 -6.15 7.18 -4.29
CA ARG A 46 -5.26 8.08 -5.05
C ARG A 46 -4.79 7.47 -6.37
N GLY A 47 -4.46 6.18 -6.37
CA GLY A 47 -3.96 5.49 -7.56
C GLY A 47 -5.06 4.97 -8.49
N ARG A 48 -4.63 4.31 -9.56
CA ARG A 48 -5.51 3.70 -10.58
C ARG A 48 -6.00 2.31 -10.17
N GLU A 49 -7.09 1.85 -10.79
CA GLU A 49 -7.49 0.44 -10.77
C GLU A 49 -6.66 -0.35 -11.81
N ILE A 50 -5.61 -1.04 -11.35
CA ILE A 50 -4.76 -1.90 -12.19
C ILE A 50 -5.14 -3.35 -11.92
N ARG A 51 -5.68 -4.04 -12.93
CA ARG A 51 -6.21 -5.40 -12.78
C ARG A 51 -5.20 -6.47 -13.22
N PRO A 52 -5.36 -7.74 -12.80
CA PRO A 52 -4.57 -8.83 -13.35
C PRO A 52 -4.62 -8.85 -14.88
N GLY A 53 -3.45 -8.80 -15.51
CA GLY A 53 -3.25 -8.65 -16.96
C GLY A 53 -2.72 -7.27 -17.36
N GLU A 54 -2.92 -6.26 -16.50
CA GLU A 54 -2.53 -4.85 -16.74
C GLU A 54 -1.27 -4.45 -15.95
N PHE A 55 -0.77 -5.28 -15.04
CA PHE A 55 0.45 -4.98 -14.27
C PHE A 55 1.69 -4.99 -15.17
N PRO A 56 2.69 -4.14 -14.89
CA PRO A 56 3.89 -4.03 -15.70
C PRO A 56 4.65 -5.36 -15.77
N ASN A 57 4.86 -5.86 -16.98
CA ASN A 57 5.59 -7.11 -17.24
C ASN A 57 6.88 -6.91 -18.07
N LYS A 58 7.14 -5.67 -18.48
CA LYS A 58 8.34 -5.23 -19.22
C LYS A 58 9.01 -4.07 -18.48
N GLU A 59 10.30 -3.88 -18.76
CA GLU A 59 11.14 -2.83 -18.16
C GLU A 59 10.56 -1.42 -18.38
N ILE A 60 10.20 -1.06 -19.61
CA ILE A 60 9.67 0.26 -19.95
C ILE A 60 8.36 0.54 -19.20
N SER A 61 7.40 -0.39 -19.28
CA SER A 61 6.12 -0.25 -18.56
C SER A 61 6.32 -0.18 -17.05
N ALA A 62 7.31 -0.89 -16.49
CA ALA A 62 7.60 -0.81 -15.06
C ALA A 62 8.16 0.57 -14.68
N PHE A 63 8.98 1.16 -15.54
CA PHE A 63 9.54 2.50 -15.32
C PHE A 63 8.47 3.61 -15.40
N GLU A 64 7.50 3.49 -16.30
CA GLU A 64 6.35 4.42 -16.40
C GLU A 64 5.48 4.43 -15.13
N GLU A 65 5.47 3.30 -14.40
CA GLU A 65 4.76 3.14 -13.13
C GLU A 65 5.55 3.61 -11.91
N VAL A 66 6.81 4.05 -12.07
CA VAL A 66 7.62 4.57 -10.97
C VAL A 66 7.31 6.05 -10.74
N GLN A 67 7.03 6.38 -9.49
CA GLN A 67 7.01 7.74 -8.99
C GLN A 67 7.98 7.88 -7.82
N ALA A 68 8.59 9.06 -7.70
CA ALA A 68 9.64 9.32 -6.74
C ALA A 68 9.47 10.68 -6.06
N ASN A 69 9.42 10.65 -4.73
CA ASN A 69 9.27 11.79 -3.84
C ASN A 69 10.62 12.15 -3.19
N TYR A 70 11.32 13.14 -3.76
CA TYR A 70 12.52 13.74 -3.19
C TYR A 70 12.15 14.97 -2.34
N GLU A 71 13.11 15.50 -1.58
CA GLU A 71 12.92 16.68 -0.72
C GLU A 71 12.42 17.91 -1.52
N ASP A 72 13.01 18.15 -2.69
CA ASP A 72 12.76 19.33 -3.52
C ASP A 72 11.76 19.09 -4.66
N LYS A 73 11.56 17.84 -5.09
CA LYS A 73 10.79 17.52 -6.31
C LYS A 73 10.06 16.18 -6.25
N HIS A 74 9.05 16.08 -7.13
CA HIS A 74 8.38 14.82 -7.46
C HIS A 74 8.67 14.49 -8.92
N ILE A 75 8.97 13.21 -9.19
CA ILE A 75 9.22 12.68 -10.54
C ILE A 75 8.23 11.55 -10.81
N GLY A 76 7.76 11.45 -12.06
CA GLY A 76 6.80 10.42 -12.48
C GLY A 76 5.34 10.86 -12.35
N SER A 77 4.41 9.94 -12.65
CA SER A 77 2.97 10.17 -12.47
C SER A 77 2.58 10.02 -11.00
N LYS A 78 1.78 10.95 -10.46
CA LYS A 78 1.24 10.84 -9.09
C LYS A 78 0.35 9.60 -8.88
N SER A 79 -0.14 9.00 -9.97
CA SER A 79 -0.94 7.76 -9.98
C SER A 79 -0.17 6.51 -10.43
N GLY A 80 1.17 6.59 -10.53
CA GLY A 80 2.03 5.43 -10.86
C GLY A 80 2.11 4.42 -9.72
N LEU A 81 2.16 3.12 -10.02
CA LEU A 81 2.05 2.03 -9.05
C LEU A 81 3.12 2.01 -7.94
N PHE A 82 4.38 2.30 -8.27
CA PHE A 82 5.51 2.21 -7.33
C PHE A 82 5.89 3.59 -6.81
N ASP A 83 5.54 3.88 -5.56
CA ASP A 83 5.80 5.19 -4.95
C ASP A 83 6.99 5.12 -3.98
N PHE A 84 8.12 5.65 -4.45
CA PHE A 84 9.36 5.76 -3.67
C PHE A 84 9.44 7.09 -2.94
N HIS A 85 9.66 7.03 -1.64
CA HIS A 85 9.93 8.19 -0.79
C HIS A 85 11.41 8.18 -0.41
N PHE A 86 12.16 9.11 -1.00
CA PHE A 86 13.58 9.24 -0.75
C PHE A 86 13.83 10.23 0.39
N ASN A 87 14.50 9.78 1.45
CA ASN A 87 14.86 10.60 2.61
C ASN A 87 16.30 10.31 3.01
N LYS A 88 16.86 11.16 3.89
CA LYS A 88 18.25 11.09 4.30
C LYS A 88 18.62 9.81 5.06
N ASP A 89 17.73 9.33 5.93
CA ASP A 89 18.06 8.21 6.84
C ASP A 89 17.41 6.89 6.43
N ILE A 90 16.23 6.94 5.78
CA ILE A 90 15.48 5.76 5.36
C ILE A 90 14.58 6.08 4.16
N ASN A 91 14.70 5.25 3.13
CA ASN A 91 13.83 5.26 1.97
C ASN A 91 12.65 4.32 2.18
N VAL A 92 11.49 4.66 1.61
CA VAL A 92 10.27 3.84 1.75
C VAL A 92 9.67 3.58 0.37
N LEU A 93 9.25 2.34 0.12
CA LEU A 93 8.47 1.99 -1.06
C LEU A 93 7.06 1.56 -0.67
N VAL A 94 6.05 2.20 -1.25
CA VAL A 94 4.63 1.86 -1.09
C VAL A 94 3.95 1.68 -2.44
N GLY A 95 2.82 0.94 -2.44
CA GLY A 95 2.00 0.76 -3.64
C GLY A 95 0.92 1.84 -3.74
N CYS A 96 0.70 2.37 -4.94
CA CYS A 96 -0.34 3.37 -5.24
C CYS A 96 -1.31 2.81 -6.29
N GLY A 97 -2.55 2.52 -5.90
CA GLY A 97 -3.52 1.86 -6.77
C GLY A 97 -4.66 1.26 -5.97
N LEU A 98 -5.74 0.86 -6.64
CA LEU A 98 -6.89 0.22 -5.99
C LEU A 98 -6.49 -1.15 -5.42
N GLY A 99 -6.17 -1.15 -4.14
CA GLY A 99 -5.59 -2.25 -3.38
C GLY A 99 -4.34 -1.88 -2.57
N GLY A 100 -3.79 -0.68 -2.76
CA GLY A 100 -2.58 -0.17 -2.12
C GLY A 100 -1.37 -1.10 -2.25
N THR A 101 -0.53 -1.18 -1.21
CA THR A 101 0.67 -2.03 -1.19
C THR A 101 0.37 -3.53 -1.30
N SER A 102 -0.88 -3.98 -1.11
CA SER A 102 -1.23 -5.39 -1.36
C SER A 102 -0.98 -5.79 -2.83
N LEU A 103 -1.02 -4.82 -3.76
CA LEU A 103 -0.72 -5.04 -5.17
C LEU A 103 0.74 -5.42 -5.41
N ILE A 104 1.69 -4.85 -4.65
CA ILE A 104 3.14 -4.98 -4.88
C ILE A 104 3.91 -5.72 -3.77
N ASN A 105 3.24 -6.21 -2.73
CA ASN A 105 3.93 -6.96 -1.67
C ASN A 105 4.22 -8.44 -2.03
N ALA A 106 4.87 -9.16 -1.12
CA ALA A 106 5.25 -10.56 -1.31
C ALA A 106 4.25 -11.60 -0.73
N ASN A 107 3.08 -11.18 -0.27
CA ASN A 107 1.96 -12.03 0.20
C ASN A 107 2.11 -12.76 1.53
N VAL A 108 3.14 -12.50 2.34
CA VAL A 108 3.36 -13.26 3.57
C VAL A 108 2.37 -12.88 4.67
N SER A 109 1.67 -13.88 5.20
CA SER A 109 0.66 -13.74 6.25
C SER A 109 1.11 -14.44 7.53
N LEU A 110 2.05 -13.81 8.25
CA LEU A 110 2.51 -14.27 9.55
C LEU A 110 1.83 -13.46 10.66
N ARG A 111 1.40 -14.16 11.71
CA ARG A 111 0.94 -13.51 12.95
C ARG A 111 2.17 -12.98 13.71
N ALA A 112 2.05 -11.78 14.30
CA ALA A 112 3.06 -11.29 15.24
C ALA A 112 3.05 -12.16 16.51
N VAL A 113 4.22 -12.34 17.13
CA VAL A 113 4.29 -13.09 18.39
C VAL A 113 3.63 -12.30 19.54
N PRO A 114 2.91 -12.94 20.47
CA PRO A 114 2.15 -12.25 21.51
C PRO A 114 2.97 -11.25 22.35
N GLU A 115 4.26 -11.53 22.54
CA GLU A 115 5.21 -10.72 23.30
C GLU A 115 5.38 -9.31 22.71
N VAL A 116 5.23 -9.14 21.39
CA VAL A 116 5.27 -7.83 20.73
C VAL A 116 4.21 -6.89 21.30
N PHE A 117 3.03 -7.42 21.62
CA PHE A 117 1.93 -6.65 22.15
C PHE A 117 2.12 -6.33 23.64
N GLN A 118 2.94 -7.08 24.38
CA GLN A 118 3.12 -6.85 25.81
C GLN A 118 3.95 -5.60 26.15
N ASP A 119 4.61 -5.01 25.16
CA ASP A 119 5.31 -3.74 25.33
C ASP A 119 4.34 -2.62 25.77
N PRO A 120 4.66 -1.87 26.83
CA PRO A 120 3.82 -0.77 27.34
C PRO A 120 3.47 0.32 26.32
N VAL A 121 4.14 0.40 25.17
CA VAL A 121 3.72 1.31 24.08
C VAL A 121 2.35 0.96 23.50
N TRP A 122 1.86 -0.26 23.69
CA TRP A 122 0.50 -0.67 23.34
C TRP A 122 -0.48 -0.40 24.49
N PRO A 123 -1.73 0.03 24.20
CA PRO A 123 -2.74 0.23 25.23
C PRO A 123 -3.03 -1.07 26.00
N GLN A 124 -3.30 -0.94 27.29
CA GLN A 124 -3.55 -2.04 28.22
C GLN A 124 -4.63 -3.01 27.70
N ILE A 125 -5.66 -2.49 27.03
CA ILE A 125 -6.73 -3.31 26.44
C ILE A 125 -6.17 -4.24 25.34
N ILE A 126 -5.31 -3.73 24.46
CA ILE A 126 -4.66 -4.54 23.42
C ILE A 126 -3.74 -5.58 24.05
N ARG A 127 -2.97 -5.20 25.08
CA ARG A 127 -2.09 -6.13 25.80
C ARG A 127 -2.88 -7.28 26.43
N LYS A 128 -4.02 -6.96 27.04
CA LYS A 128 -4.93 -7.93 27.65
C LYS A 128 -5.50 -8.89 26.62
N GLU A 129 -6.04 -8.38 25.50
CA GLU A 129 -6.57 -9.20 24.42
C GLU A 129 -5.49 -10.11 23.79
N ALA A 130 -4.29 -9.57 23.56
CA ALA A 130 -3.17 -10.36 23.05
C ALA A 130 -2.74 -11.46 24.03
N SER A 131 -2.71 -11.20 25.34
CA SER A 131 -2.38 -12.21 26.35
C SER A 131 -3.47 -13.28 26.49
N GLN A 132 -4.74 -12.91 26.37
CA GLN A 132 -5.86 -13.82 26.58
C GLN A 132 -6.08 -14.73 25.36
N HIS A 133 -5.98 -14.20 24.16
CA HIS A 133 -6.39 -14.91 22.94
C HIS A 133 -5.56 -14.52 21.70
N GLY A 134 -4.38 -13.92 21.87
CA GLY A 134 -3.45 -13.66 20.76
C GLY A 134 -4.02 -12.73 19.68
N MET A 135 -4.97 -11.86 20.02
CA MET A 135 -5.75 -11.00 19.10
C MET A 135 -6.78 -11.74 18.21
N ASP A 136 -7.14 -12.99 18.51
CA ASP A 136 -8.33 -13.60 17.89
C ASP A 136 -9.65 -13.01 18.42
N PRO A 137 -10.76 -13.04 17.67
CA PRO A 137 -10.92 -13.65 16.35
C PRO A 137 -10.39 -12.77 15.20
N TYR A 138 -9.77 -11.61 15.47
CA TYR A 138 -9.45 -10.64 14.43
C TYR A 138 -8.41 -11.15 13.43
N TYR A 139 -7.37 -11.87 13.91
CA TYR A 139 -6.47 -12.58 13.01
C TYR A 139 -7.21 -13.62 12.17
N SER A 140 -8.02 -14.47 12.79
CA SER A 140 -8.78 -15.51 12.09
C SER A 140 -9.73 -14.94 11.02
N ARG A 141 -10.39 -13.80 11.28
CA ARG A 141 -11.23 -13.09 10.29
C ARG A 141 -10.42 -12.59 9.10
N ALA A 142 -9.24 -12.00 9.37
CA ALA A 142 -8.34 -11.56 8.33
C ALA A 142 -7.87 -12.73 7.46
N GLU A 143 -7.50 -13.86 8.08
CA GLU A 143 -7.10 -15.08 7.38
C GLU A 143 -8.26 -15.70 6.58
N GLU A 144 -9.50 -15.62 7.07
CA GLU A 144 -10.68 -16.09 6.35
C GLU A 144 -10.92 -15.34 5.04
N MET A 145 -10.67 -14.03 5.01
CA MET A 145 -10.79 -13.22 3.78
C MET A 145 -9.55 -13.32 2.88
N LEU A 146 -8.35 -13.31 3.45
CA LEU A 146 -7.09 -13.33 2.70
C LEU A 146 -6.74 -14.73 2.18
N ARG A 147 -7.27 -15.79 2.82
CA ARG A 147 -7.04 -17.21 2.54
C ARG A 147 -5.54 -17.51 2.34
N PRO A 148 -4.69 -17.30 3.37
CA PRO A 148 -3.29 -17.67 3.27
C PRO A 148 -3.17 -19.18 3.10
N ASN A 149 -2.32 -19.61 2.17
CA ASN A 149 -2.00 -21.00 1.92
C ASN A 149 -0.56 -21.25 2.37
N ILE A 150 -0.36 -22.27 3.19
CA ILE A 150 0.97 -22.80 3.45
C ILE A 150 1.49 -23.42 2.14
N LEU A 151 2.75 -23.15 1.80
CA LEU A 151 3.37 -23.68 0.59
C LEU A 151 3.14 -25.20 0.45
N PRO A 152 2.40 -25.66 -0.59
CA PRO A 152 2.09 -27.08 -0.76
C PRO A 152 3.33 -27.93 -0.97
N ASN A 153 3.29 -29.21 -0.54
CA ASN A 153 4.42 -30.13 -0.61
C ASN A 153 5.09 -30.19 -1.99
N LYS A 154 4.28 -30.16 -3.08
CA LYS A 154 4.76 -30.19 -4.46
C LYS A 154 5.66 -29.01 -4.86
N TYR A 155 5.63 -27.90 -4.12
CA TYR A 155 6.48 -26.73 -4.34
C TYR A 155 7.66 -26.64 -3.35
N ARG A 156 7.82 -27.60 -2.43
CA ARG A 156 8.95 -27.59 -1.47
C ARG A 156 10.27 -28.01 -2.12
N ASN A 157 10.28 -28.55 -3.33
CA ASN A 157 11.50 -28.87 -4.07
C ASN A 157 12.11 -27.67 -4.82
N LEU A 158 11.50 -26.48 -4.73
CA LEU A 158 12.03 -25.26 -5.34
C LEU A 158 13.45 -24.97 -4.84
N SER A 159 14.35 -24.60 -5.76
CA SER A 159 15.77 -24.53 -5.42
C SER A 159 16.09 -23.44 -4.39
N LYS A 160 15.39 -22.30 -4.45
CA LYS A 160 15.47 -21.22 -3.43
C LYS A 160 14.99 -21.66 -2.05
N TYR A 161 13.91 -22.44 -1.97
CA TYR A 161 13.42 -23.02 -0.71
C TYR A 161 14.45 -23.97 -0.09
N GLN A 162 15.03 -24.86 -0.89
CA GLN A 162 16.04 -25.83 -0.43
C GLN A 162 17.35 -25.14 -0.01
N ALA A 163 17.75 -24.07 -0.71
CA ALA A 163 18.88 -23.26 -0.32
C ALA A 163 18.66 -22.60 1.04
N LEU A 164 17.49 -21.99 1.27
CA LEU A 164 17.17 -21.40 2.57
C LEU A 164 17.11 -22.46 3.68
N LYS A 165 16.54 -23.64 3.42
CA LYS A 165 16.55 -24.77 4.35
C LYS A 165 17.97 -25.21 4.74
N THR A 166 18.88 -25.21 3.76
CA THR A 166 20.29 -25.52 3.98
C THR A 166 20.94 -24.47 4.88
N SER A 167 20.68 -23.19 4.63
CA SER A 167 21.12 -22.09 5.50
C SER A 167 20.58 -22.25 6.93
N ALA A 168 19.28 -22.54 7.10
CA ALA A 168 18.67 -22.74 8.41
C ALA A 168 19.30 -23.90 9.20
N SER A 169 19.56 -25.03 8.52
CA SER A 169 20.18 -26.21 9.11
C SER A 169 21.59 -25.91 9.62
N PHE A 170 22.37 -25.14 8.84
CA PHE A 170 23.70 -24.70 9.24
C PHE A 170 23.66 -23.75 10.46
N LEU A 171 22.72 -22.81 10.47
CA LEU A 171 22.49 -21.88 11.58
C LEU A 171 21.88 -22.56 12.83
N LYS A 172 21.42 -23.81 12.70
CA LYS A 172 20.66 -24.54 13.72
C LYS A 172 19.42 -23.74 14.19
N LYS A 173 18.71 -23.14 13.23
CA LYS A 173 17.48 -22.35 13.47
C LYS A 173 16.25 -23.05 12.91
N GLU A 174 15.10 -22.65 13.41
CA GLU A 174 13.82 -23.19 12.97
C GLU A 174 13.54 -22.76 11.52
N PHE A 175 12.95 -23.68 10.75
CA PHE A 175 12.63 -23.45 9.35
C PHE A 175 11.29 -24.06 9.00
N TYR A 176 10.42 -23.28 8.37
CA TYR A 176 9.10 -23.74 7.96
C TYR A 176 8.64 -23.09 6.64
N PRO A 177 7.73 -23.75 5.90
CA PRO A 177 7.07 -23.15 4.73
C PRO A 177 6.19 -21.96 5.15
N THR A 178 6.30 -20.86 4.41
CA THR A 178 5.61 -19.61 4.75
C THR A 178 4.12 -19.66 4.34
N PRO A 179 3.18 -19.24 5.22
CA PRO A 179 1.81 -18.96 4.81
C PRO A 179 1.75 -17.72 3.92
N ILE A 180 1.21 -17.88 2.71
CA ILE A 180 1.14 -16.80 1.71
C ILE A 180 -0.25 -16.64 1.10
N ASN A 181 -0.65 -15.41 0.85
CA ASN A 181 -1.91 -15.02 0.19
C ASN A 181 -1.88 -15.30 -1.32
N VAL A 182 -1.68 -16.56 -1.70
CA VAL A 182 -1.60 -17.03 -3.09
C VAL A 182 -2.43 -18.30 -3.23
N THR A 183 -3.31 -18.37 -4.23
CA THR A 183 -4.02 -19.61 -4.58
C THR A 183 -3.20 -20.48 -5.54
N PHE A 184 -3.30 -21.79 -5.34
CA PHE A 184 -2.65 -22.81 -6.19
C PHE A 184 -3.67 -23.63 -7.00
N GLU A 185 -4.93 -23.17 -6.99
CA GLU A 185 -6.07 -23.78 -7.66
C GLU A 185 -6.88 -22.68 -8.35
N SER A 186 -7.34 -22.97 -9.56
CA SER A 186 -8.27 -22.09 -10.27
C SER A 186 -9.69 -22.30 -9.73
N LYS A 187 -10.35 -21.22 -9.30
CA LYS A 187 -11.69 -21.24 -8.71
C LYS A 187 -12.30 -19.85 -8.67
N ILE A 188 -13.61 -19.79 -8.51
CA ILE A 188 -14.30 -18.60 -8.01
C ILE A 188 -14.12 -18.58 -6.49
N ASN A 189 -13.62 -17.47 -5.95
CA ASN A 189 -13.38 -17.36 -4.53
C ASN A 189 -14.66 -17.04 -3.73
N HIS A 190 -14.51 -16.91 -2.42
CA HIS A 190 -15.61 -16.72 -1.46
C HIS A 190 -16.31 -15.34 -1.57
N VAL A 191 -15.82 -14.42 -2.40
CA VAL A 191 -16.47 -13.12 -2.68
C VAL A 191 -16.91 -12.97 -4.15
N GLY A 192 -16.88 -14.08 -4.92
CA GLY A 192 -17.34 -14.10 -6.31
C GLY A 192 -16.29 -13.69 -7.35
N VAL A 193 -15.01 -13.58 -7.00
CA VAL A 193 -13.94 -13.23 -7.96
C VAL A 193 -13.29 -14.47 -8.53
N ASN A 194 -13.13 -14.54 -9.86
CA ASN A 194 -12.41 -15.62 -10.51
C ASN A 194 -10.89 -15.51 -10.24
N GLN A 195 -10.27 -16.62 -9.87
CA GLN A 195 -8.84 -16.73 -9.62
C GLN A 195 -8.26 -17.90 -10.39
N GLU A 196 -7.06 -17.72 -10.94
CA GLU A 196 -6.30 -18.81 -11.53
C GLU A 196 -5.21 -19.32 -10.58
N ALA A 197 -4.81 -20.59 -10.74
CA ALA A 197 -3.68 -21.17 -10.02
C ALA A 197 -2.35 -20.45 -10.30
N CYS A 198 -1.50 -20.32 -9.28
CA CYS A 198 -0.18 -19.73 -9.41
C CYS A 198 0.68 -20.43 -10.49
N THR A 199 1.28 -19.64 -11.37
CA THR A 199 2.14 -20.10 -12.48
C THR A 199 3.62 -20.18 -12.13
N ASN A 200 3.98 -20.01 -10.86
CA ASN A 200 5.37 -20.04 -10.36
C ASN A 200 6.31 -19.01 -11.00
N CYS A 201 5.76 -17.87 -11.46
CA CYS A 201 6.54 -16.89 -12.22
C CYS A 201 7.52 -16.04 -11.41
N GLY A 202 7.37 -15.94 -10.08
CA GLY A 202 8.24 -15.14 -9.22
C GLY A 202 8.00 -13.62 -9.21
N ASP A 203 7.01 -13.10 -9.96
CA ASP A 203 6.79 -11.65 -10.13
C ASP A 203 5.74 -11.07 -9.16
N CYS A 204 5.59 -11.65 -7.96
CA CYS A 204 4.54 -11.22 -7.03
C CYS A 204 4.64 -9.74 -6.62
N VAL A 205 5.85 -9.18 -6.61
CA VAL A 205 6.15 -7.83 -6.13
C VAL A 205 6.02 -6.72 -7.19
N THR A 206 5.71 -7.09 -8.44
CA THR A 206 5.36 -6.15 -9.51
C THR A 206 3.88 -6.22 -9.89
N GLY A 207 3.09 -6.97 -9.13
CA GLY A 207 1.68 -7.24 -9.42
C GLY A 207 1.46 -8.59 -10.10
N CYS A 208 0.35 -9.26 -9.74
CA CYS A 208 0.04 -10.60 -10.23
C CYS A 208 -0.86 -10.53 -11.47
N ASN A 209 -0.29 -10.82 -12.64
CA ASN A 209 -1.01 -10.80 -13.91
C ASN A 209 -1.93 -12.02 -14.15
N VAL A 210 -1.89 -13.02 -13.28
CA VAL A 210 -2.68 -14.26 -13.41
C VAL A 210 -3.73 -14.42 -12.33
N SER A 211 -4.07 -13.37 -11.57
CA SER A 211 -5.14 -13.38 -10.55
C SER A 211 -4.96 -14.35 -9.36
N SER A 212 -3.80 -15.00 -9.23
CA SER A 212 -3.56 -15.96 -8.15
C SER A 212 -3.27 -15.32 -6.78
N LYS A 213 -2.90 -14.03 -6.77
CA LYS A 213 -2.50 -13.30 -5.56
C LYS A 213 -3.73 -12.73 -4.85
N ASN A 214 -4.00 -13.11 -3.60
CA ASN A 214 -5.13 -12.62 -2.80
C ASN A 214 -4.86 -11.21 -2.24
N THR A 215 -4.81 -10.21 -3.12
CA THR A 215 -4.75 -8.78 -2.75
C THR A 215 -6.10 -8.29 -2.23
N THR A 216 -6.17 -7.06 -1.66
CA THR A 216 -7.48 -6.50 -1.26
C THR A 216 -8.43 -6.28 -2.43
N LEU A 217 -7.89 -6.07 -3.64
CA LEU A 217 -8.63 -6.03 -4.90
C LEU A 217 -9.27 -7.38 -5.27
N MET A 218 -8.80 -8.49 -4.69
CA MET A 218 -9.32 -9.84 -4.95
C MET A 218 -10.30 -10.33 -3.86
N ASN A 219 -10.44 -9.62 -2.73
CA ASN A 219 -11.28 -10.04 -1.61
C ASN A 219 -12.11 -8.88 -1.02
N TYR A 220 -11.53 -8.08 -0.13
CA TYR A 220 -12.22 -7.05 0.64
C TYR A 220 -12.90 -5.97 -0.21
N LEU A 221 -12.27 -5.52 -1.30
CA LEU A 221 -12.85 -4.46 -2.14
C LEU A 221 -14.05 -4.95 -2.98
N PRO A 222 -13.96 -6.09 -3.69
CA PRO A 222 -15.14 -6.73 -4.28
C PRO A 222 -16.24 -7.02 -3.26
N ASP A 223 -15.87 -7.48 -2.07
CA ASP A 223 -16.82 -7.70 -0.98
C ASP A 223 -17.54 -6.42 -0.56
N ALA A 224 -16.82 -5.30 -0.39
CA ALA A 224 -17.42 -4.01 -0.09
C ALA A 224 -18.45 -3.59 -1.14
N VAL A 225 -18.12 -3.77 -2.43
CA VAL A 225 -19.02 -3.47 -3.55
C VAL A 225 -20.25 -4.39 -3.55
N ASN A 226 -20.10 -5.66 -3.21
CA ASN A 226 -21.23 -6.59 -3.07
C ASN A 226 -22.25 -6.14 -2.02
N PHE A 227 -21.83 -5.33 -1.04
CA PHE A 227 -22.67 -4.70 -0.01
C PHE A 227 -22.94 -3.21 -0.24
N GLY A 228 -22.63 -2.68 -1.43
CA GLY A 228 -23.05 -1.34 -1.86
C GLY A 228 -22.03 -0.21 -1.68
N ALA A 229 -20.78 -0.51 -1.30
CA ALA A 229 -19.73 0.49 -1.27
C ALA A 229 -19.52 1.12 -2.67
N GLN A 230 -19.30 2.43 -2.70
CA GLN A 230 -18.90 3.14 -3.90
C GLN A 230 -17.41 3.42 -3.84
N ILE A 231 -16.67 3.05 -4.89
CA ILE A 231 -15.22 3.17 -4.95
C ILE A 231 -14.84 4.14 -6.06
N PHE A 232 -13.96 5.09 -5.77
CA PHE A 232 -13.46 6.07 -6.73
C PHE A 232 -11.92 6.08 -6.71
N THR A 233 -11.32 6.01 -7.89
CA THR A 233 -9.86 6.01 -8.09
C THR A 233 -9.39 7.34 -8.64
N GLU A 234 -8.08 7.59 -8.59
CA GLU A 234 -7.48 8.86 -9.01
C GLU A 234 -8.06 10.05 -8.22
N VAL A 235 -8.34 9.85 -6.93
CA VAL A 235 -8.82 10.87 -6.01
C VAL A 235 -7.81 11.06 -4.88
N LYS A 236 -7.01 12.13 -4.95
CA LYS A 236 -6.04 12.47 -3.91
C LYS A 236 -6.72 13.28 -2.81
N VAL A 237 -6.97 12.69 -1.65
CA VAL A 237 -7.35 13.44 -0.45
C VAL A 237 -6.14 14.24 0.06
N THR A 238 -6.37 15.51 0.36
CA THR A 238 -5.33 16.48 0.76
C THR A 238 -5.32 16.67 2.27
N TYR A 239 -6.46 17.03 2.84
CA TYR A 239 -6.70 17.21 4.28
C TYR A 239 -8.17 16.96 4.64
N ILE A 240 -8.45 16.88 5.93
CA ILE A 240 -9.80 16.78 6.49
C ILE A 240 -10.07 17.95 7.44
N GLU A 241 -11.32 18.37 7.50
CA GLU A 241 -11.76 19.49 8.32
C GLU A 241 -13.02 19.09 9.09
N LYS A 242 -13.12 19.51 10.35
CA LYS A 242 -14.34 19.37 11.14
C LYS A 242 -15.18 20.64 11.00
N LYS A 243 -16.41 20.51 10.50
CA LYS A 243 -17.38 21.60 10.35
C LYS A 243 -18.70 21.21 10.98
N GLU A 244 -19.06 21.92 12.05
CA GLU A 244 -20.24 21.64 12.86
C GLU A 244 -20.23 20.17 13.33
N ASN A 245 -21.25 19.39 12.97
CA ASN A 245 -21.39 17.97 13.31
C ASN A 245 -20.99 17.04 12.14
N SER A 246 -20.17 17.52 11.19
CA SER A 246 -19.76 16.73 10.02
C SER A 246 -18.30 16.94 9.65
N TRP A 247 -17.74 15.97 8.94
CA TRP A 247 -16.41 16.03 8.37
C TRP A 247 -16.47 16.47 6.91
N LEU A 248 -15.57 17.37 6.52
CA LEU A 248 -15.29 17.66 5.11
C LEU A 248 -13.99 16.98 4.73
N VAL A 249 -14.04 16.14 3.71
CA VAL A 249 -12.88 15.46 3.13
C VAL A 249 -12.52 16.19 1.84
N HIS A 250 -11.44 16.96 1.87
CA HIS A 250 -10.96 17.75 0.74
C HIS A 250 -10.08 16.90 -0.18
N PHE A 251 -10.31 16.97 -1.49
CA PHE A 251 -9.64 16.13 -2.47
C PHE A 251 -9.41 16.82 -3.81
N THR A 252 -8.42 16.30 -4.55
CA THR A 252 -8.08 16.68 -5.91
C THR A 252 -8.18 15.47 -6.84
N PRO A 253 -9.00 15.51 -7.90
CA PRO A 253 -8.96 14.52 -8.97
C PRO A 253 -7.59 14.52 -9.68
N LEU A 254 -7.04 13.34 -9.94
CA LEU A 254 -5.82 13.13 -10.72
C LEU A 254 -6.19 12.63 -12.13
N GLY A 255 -5.27 12.77 -13.09
CA GLY A 255 -5.41 12.16 -14.43
C GLY A 255 -6.41 12.88 -15.37
N VAL A 256 -7.23 13.78 -14.85
CA VAL A 256 -7.91 14.83 -15.61
C VAL A 256 -7.04 16.07 -15.54
N ASP A 257 -6.73 16.73 -16.67
CA ASP A 257 -5.92 17.96 -16.73
C ASP A 257 -6.47 19.13 -15.86
N ARG A 258 -7.55 18.93 -15.10
CA ARG A 258 -8.08 19.84 -14.07
C ARG A 258 -7.07 20.28 -13.01
N GLU A 259 -6.00 19.51 -12.74
CA GLU A 259 -4.91 19.99 -11.87
C GLU A 259 -4.30 21.31 -12.37
N LYS A 260 -4.45 21.61 -13.67
CA LYS A 260 -4.00 22.85 -14.32
C LYS A 260 -5.06 23.94 -14.39
N PHE A 261 -6.35 23.62 -14.22
CA PHE A 261 -7.47 24.52 -14.58
C PHE A 261 -8.36 24.95 -13.41
N SER A 262 -8.34 24.28 -12.25
CA SER A 262 -9.08 24.70 -11.05
C SER A 262 -8.17 24.73 -9.83
N LYS A 263 -8.06 25.90 -9.18
CA LYS A 263 -7.32 26.05 -7.91
C LYS A 263 -8.10 25.59 -6.69
N ASP A 264 -9.42 25.42 -6.81
CA ASP A 264 -10.27 25.09 -5.66
C ASP A 264 -10.35 23.57 -5.50
N GLU A 265 -9.96 23.08 -4.32
CA GLU A 265 -10.11 21.67 -3.93
C GLU A 265 -11.61 21.32 -3.81
N LEU A 266 -11.98 20.14 -4.29
CA LEU A 266 -13.33 19.61 -4.11
C LEU A 266 -13.44 19.00 -2.72
N PHE A 267 -14.65 18.88 -2.20
CA PHE A 267 -14.87 18.18 -0.93
C PHE A 267 -16.11 17.30 -0.97
N VAL A 268 -16.11 16.30 -0.08
CA VAL A 268 -17.28 15.47 0.22
C VAL A 268 -17.55 15.50 1.72
N ARG A 269 -18.83 15.55 2.11
CA ARG A 269 -19.23 15.53 3.52
C ARG A 269 -19.39 14.10 4.03
N ALA A 270 -18.99 13.85 5.27
CA ALA A 270 -19.15 12.56 5.92
C ALA A 270 -19.52 12.68 7.40
N ASP A 271 -20.26 11.70 7.93
CA ASP A 271 -20.49 11.55 9.37
C ASP A 271 -19.30 10.79 10.00
N ILE A 272 -18.73 9.84 9.26
CA ILE A 272 -17.56 9.03 9.65
C ILE A 272 -16.46 9.19 8.59
N VAL A 273 -15.23 9.43 9.04
CA VAL A 273 -14.02 9.41 8.21
C VAL A 273 -13.06 8.36 8.76
N VAL A 274 -12.62 7.46 7.89
CA VAL A 274 -11.58 6.48 8.18
C VAL A 274 -10.36 6.78 7.32
N LEU A 275 -9.29 7.26 7.94
CA LEU A 275 -7.98 7.35 7.29
C LEU A 275 -7.38 5.95 7.20
N ALA A 276 -7.10 5.52 5.97
CA ALA A 276 -6.48 4.23 5.67
C ALA A 276 -5.48 4.34 4.50
N ALA A 277 -4.83 5.50 4.38
CA ALA A 277 -3.90 5.86 3.32
C ALA A 277 -2.47 5.32 3.55
N GLY A 278 -2.31 4.43 4.54
CA GLY A 278 -1.03 3.84 4.95
C GLY A 278 -0.27 4.75 5.91
N SER A 279 0.82 4.21 6.49
CA SER A 279 1.64 4.91 7.49
C SER A 279 2.02 6.33 7.06
N LEU A 280 2.50 6.50 5.83
CA LEU A 280 2.89 7.80 5.29
C LEU A 280 1.66 8.66 4.98
N GLY A 281 0.71 8.16 4.18
CA GLY A 281 -0.42 8.94 3.67
C GLY A 281 -1.37 9.43 4.76
N SER A 282 -1.71 8.57 5.73
CA SER A 282 -2.61 8.95 6.85
C SER A 282 -1.95 9.98 7.76
N THR A 283 -0.63 9.83 8.00
CA THR A 283 0.15 10.82 8.75
C THR A 283 0.22 12.15 8.00
N GLU A 284 0.49 12.13 6.68
CA GLU A 284 0.56 13.35 5.85
C GLU A 284 -0.77 14.12 5.86
N ILE A 285 -1.89 13.42 5.65
CA ILE A 285 -3.23 14.02 5.69
C ILE A 285 -3.48 14.65 7.05
N LEU A 286 -3.14 13.98 8.14
CA LEU A 286 -3.40 14.47 9.49
C LEU A 286 -2.51 15.65 9.88
N LEU A 287 -1.22 15.63 9.50
CA LEU A 287 -0.31 16.76 9.66
C LEU A 287 -0.83 18.00 8.91
N ARG A 288 -1.26 17.82 7.66
CA ARG A 288 -1.81 18.92 6.86
C ARG A 288 -3.13 19.44 7.43
N SER A 289 -3.98 18.54 7.92
CA SER A 289 -5.24 18.89 8.61
C SER A 289 -4.97 19.71 9.87
N LYS A 290 -3.92 19.36 10.62
CA LYS A 290 -3.47 20.09 11.80
C LYS A 290 -2.97 21.49 11.47
N GLU A 291 -2.15 21.65 10.43
CA GLU A 291 -1.71 22.96 9.93
C GLU A 291 -2.90 23.84 9.47
N LYS A 292 -4.00 23.21 9.02
CA LYS A 292 -5.27 23.86 8.67
C LYS A 292 -6.20 24.13 9.85
N GLY A 293 -5.81 23.78 11.07
CA GLY A 293 -6.55 24.12 12.30
C GLY A 293 -7.34 22.97 12.94
N LEU A 294 -7.22 21.72 12.46
CA LEU A 294 -7.79 20.57 13.15
C LEU A 294 -6.99 20.29 14.44
N THR A 295 -7.64 20.38 15.60
CA THR A 295 -7.03 20.01 16.88
C THR A 295 -6.82 18.51 16.97
N VAL A 296 -5.57 18.07 17.05
CA VAL A 296 -5.16 16.67 17.26
C VAL A 296 -3.90 16.65 18.13
N SER A 297 -3.50 15.47 18.58
CA SER A 297 -2.29 15.26 19.35
C SER A 297 -1.02 15.89 18.72
N ASP A 298 -0.06 16.28 19.55
CA ASP A 298 1.29 16.65 19.12
C ASP A 298 2.16 15.42 18.76
N ALA A 299 1.66 14.20 19.00
CA ALA A 299 2.28 12.95 18.61
C ALA A 299 2.06 12.56 17.13
N VAL A 300 1.34 13.34 16.33
CA VAL A 300 1.25 13.07 14.88
C VAL A 300 2.64 13.19 14.27
N GLY A 301 3.05 12.15 13.54
CA GLY A 301 4.36 12.01 12.94
C GLY A 301 5.37 11.22 13.78
N VAL A 302 5.08 10.86 15.03
CA VAL A 302 6.04 10.16 15.89
C VAL A 302 5.91 8.63 15.79
N ARG A 303 6.89 7.92 16.38
CA ARG A 303 6.94 6.45 16.45
C ARG A 303 7.03 5.74 15.10
N PHE A 304 7.65 6.36 14.11
CA PHE A 304 7.89 5.69 12.83
C PHE A 304 8.90 4.55 12.99
N SER A 305 8.62 3.43 12.32
CA SER A 305 9.47 2.24 12.25
C SER A 305 9.54 1.73 10.80
N GLY A 306 10.73 1.28 10.38
CA GLY A 306 10.93 0.56 9.11
C GLY A 306 10.77 -0.96 9.26
N ASN A 307 10.28 -1.40 10.42
CA ASN A 307 10.08 -2.79 10.81
C ASN A 307 11.35 -3.66 10.77
N GLY A 308 12.52 -3.02 10.91
CA GLY A 308 13.81 -3.68 10.84
C GLY A 308 14.11 -4.31 9.49
N ASP A 309 13.51 -3.78 8.41
CA ASP A 309 13.70 -4.28 7.06
C ASP A 309 15.17 -4.23 6.64
N MET A 310 15.70 -5.38 6.22
CA MET A 310 17.03 -5.46 5.63
C MET A 310 17.07 -6.44 4.46
N LEU A 311 17.68 -5.98 3.37
CA LEU A 311 17.93 -6.76 2.16
C LEU A 311 19.39 -7.22 2.12
N GLY A 312 19.60 -8.51 1.87
CA GLY A 312 20.92 -9.09 1.67
C GLY A 312 20.94 -10.17 0.60
N PHE A 313 22.13 -10.53 0.13
CA PHE A 313 22.28 -11.52 -0.92
C PHE A 313 23.44 -12.48 -0.65
N SER A 314 23.23 -13.76 -0.95
CA SER A 314 24.30 -14.74 -1.16
C SER A 314 24.53 -14.86 -2.67
N TYR A 315 25.56 -14.20 -3.19
CA TYR A 315 25.83 -14.09 -4.61
C TYR A 315 26.71 -15.21 -5.14
N ASN A 316 26.37 -15.75 -6.32
CA ASN A 316 27.17 -16.72 -7.07
C ASN A 316 27.54 -18.00 -6.27
N GLY A 317 26.58 -18.47 -5.46
CA GLY A 317 26.66 -19.71 -4.69
C GLY A 317 26.86 -20.95 -5.57
N ASN A 318 27.25 -22.08 -5.00
CA ASN A 318 27.42 -23.31 -5.80
C ASN A 318 26.07 -23.96 -6.19
N THR A 319 25.00 -23.61 -5.47
CA THR A 319 23.65 -24.10 -5.71
C THR A 319 22.90 -23.21 -6.70
N LYS A 320 22.13 -23.82 -7.61
CA LYS A 320 21.17 -23.11 -8.47
C LYS A 320 20.04 -22.61 -7.59
N ILE A 321 19.69 -21.32 -7.65
CA ILE A 321 18.61 -20.74 -6.82
C ILE A 321 17.34 -20.52 -7.63
N ASN A 322 17.47 -19.98 -8.85
CA ASN A 322 16.35 -19.52 -9.68
C ASN A 322 15.49 -18.44 -9.01
N GLY A 323 16.14 -17.49 -8.33
CA GLY A 323 15.46 -16.39 -7.63
C GLY A 323 15.06 -15.21 -8.53
N ILE A 324 15.00 -15.36 -9.86
CA ILE A 324 14.64 -14.27 -10.77
C ILE A 324 13.31 -14.59 -11.44
N GLY A 325 12.32 -13.73 -11.22
CA GLY A 325 11.00 -13.87 -11.83
C GLY A 325 11.07 -13.74 -13.35
N PHE A 326 10.14 -14.39 -14.05
CA PHE A 326 10.12 -14.43 -15.51
C PHE A 326 8.83 -13.90 -16.14
N GLY A 327 7.80 -13.65 -15.34
CA GLY A 327 6.53 -13.12 -15.82
C GLY A 327 5.96 -13.97 -16.94
N THR A 328 5.87 -13.38 -18.13
CA THR A 328 5.41 -14.03 -19.37
C THR A 328 6.56 -14.45 -20.31
N LYS A 329 7.82 -14.20 -19.93
CA LYS A 329 8.99 -14.54 -20.75
C LYS A 329 9.13 -16.06 -20.87
N LYS A 330 9.38 -16.57 -22.09
CA LYS A 330 9.70 -17.98 -22.32
C LYS A 330 11.06 -18.31 -21.70
N THR A 331 11.09 -19.25 -20.77
CA THR A 331 12.33 -19.66 -20.08
C THR A 331 12.92 -20.97 -20.62
N ASN A 332 12.28 -21.60 -21.62
CA ASN A 332 12.65 -22.89 -22.19
C ASN A 332 12.89 -23.96 -21.11
N GLY A 333 11.98 -24.04 -20.13
CA GLY A 333 12.06 -24.99 -19.02
C GLY A 333 13.07 -24.65 -17.91
N ASN A 334 13.79 -23.53 -18.01
CA ASN A 334 14.87 -23.21 -17.07
C ASN A 334 14.43 -22.55 -15.76
N ALA A 335 13.21 -22.03 -15.68
CA ALA A 335 12.72 -21.29 -14.51
C ALA A 335 11.44 -21.91 -13.94
N ASN A 336 11.56 -22.48 -12.75
CA ASN A 336 10.46 -22.76 -11.83
C ASN A 336 10.80 -22.02 -10.54
N VAL A 337 10.35 -20.76 -10.44
CA VAL A 337 10.72 -19.86 -9.34
C VAL A 337 9.82 -20.13 -8.14
N GLY A 338 8.52 -20.31 -8.40
CA GLY A 338 7.49 -20.36 -7.37
C GLY A 338 6.97 -18.96 -7.02
N PRO A 339 6.15 -18.85 -5.97
CA PRO A 339 5.82 -17.57 -5.35
C PRO A 339 7.08 -16.81 -4.90
N CYS A 340 6.98 -15.50 -4.74
CA CYS A 340 8.13 -14.65 -4.37
C CYS A 340 8.80 -15.13 -3.07
N ILE A 341 8.02 -15.48 -2.06
CA ILE A 341 8.50 -16.02 -0.79
C ILE A 341 7.91 -17.40 -0.57
N THR A 342 8.73 -18.35 -0.14
CA THR A 342 8.30 -19.75 0.05
C THR A 342 8.68 -20.36 1.40
N GLY A 343 9.71 -19.84 2.08
CA GLY A 343 10.14 -20.34 3.38
C GLY A 343 10.71 -19.24 4.28
N VAL A 344 10.72 -19.53 5.58
CA VAL A 344 11.20 -18.64 6.64
C VAL A 344 12.22 -19.40 7.49
N ILE A 345 13.33 -18.73 7.83
CA ILE A 345 14.17 -19.07 8.98
C ILE A 345 13.70 -18.19 10.14
N ASP A 346 13.32 -18.82 11.25
CA ASP A 346 12.83 -18.13 12.43
C ASP A 346 13.88 -18.17 13.54
N THR A 347 14.33 -16.99 13.97
CA THR A 347 15.33 -16.86 15.03
C THR A 347 14.73 -16.33 16.34
N ARG A 348 13.41 -16.15 16.41
CA ARG A 348 12.73 -15.52 17.55
C ARG A 348 12.60 -16.47 18.74
N LYS A 349 12.46 -17.78 18.46
CA LYS A 349 12.36 -18.80 19.50
C LYS A 349 13.60 -18.81 20.40
N GLY A 350 13.38 -18.58 21.70
CA GLY A 350 14.44 -18.56 22.71
C GLY A 350 15.37 -17.33 22.66
N ALA A 351 15.03 -16.31 21.87
CA ALA A 351 15.74 -15.04 21.83
C ALA A 351 14.94 -13.95 22.58
N PRO A 352 15.59 -12.94 23.18
CA PRO A 352 14.91 -11.73 23.61
C PRO A 352 14.15 -11.11 22.43
N LEU A 353 12.99 -10.49 22.70
CA LEU A 353 12.10 -9.98 21.65
C LEU A 353 12.82 -9.10 20.63
N ASN A 354 13.53 -8.07 21.09
CA ASN A 354 14.23 -7.09 20.24
C ASN A 354 15.45 -7.68 19.50
N GLU A 355 15.79 -8.93 19.78
CA GLU A 355 16.92 -9.64 19.20
C GLU A 355 16.52 -10.73 18.22
N GLY A 356 15.25 -11.12 18.21
CA GLY A 356 14.66 -12.06 17.28
C GLY A 356 14.36 -11.40 15.93
N MET A 357 14.45 -12.20 14.86
CA MET A 357 14.13 -11.79 13.50
C MET A 357 13.60 -12.97 12.70
N ILE A 358 12.94 -12.67 11.59
CA ILE A 358 12.64 -13.65 10.55
C ILE A 358 13.48 -13.36 9.32
N ILE A 359 13.96 -14.42 8.66
CA ILE A 359 14.72 -14.34 7.43
C ILE A 359 13.98 -15.13 6.37
N GLU A 360 13.48 -14.43 5.38
CA GLU A 360 12.75 -14.99 4.25
C GLU A 360 13.64 -15.03 3.01
N GLU A 361 13.33 -15.94 2.10
CA GLU A 361 13.91 -15.93 0.77
C GLU A 361 12.95 -15.26 -0.21
N GLY A 362 13.49 -14.47 -1.16
CA GLY A 362 12.71 -13.72 -2.13
C GLY A 362 13.11 -14.01 -3.58
N SER A 363 12.23 -13.65 -4.53
CA SER A 363 12.62 -13.51 -5.93
C SER A 363 12.66 -12.05 -6.38
N VAL A 364 13.66 -11.73 -7.19
CA VAL A 364 13.78 -10.42 -7.85
C VAL A 364 12.88 -10.42 -9.09
N PRO A 365 12.01 -9.41 -9.27
CA PRO A 365 11.07 -9.40 -10.39
C PRO A 365 11.77 -9.35 -11.75
N GLY A 366 11.18 -10.05 -12.73
CA GLY A 366 11.66 -10.14 -14.10
C GLY A 366 11.71 -8.81 -14.84
N ALA A 367 10.92 -7.83 -14.38
CA ALA A 367 10.84 -6.49 -14.94
C ALA A 367 12.08 -5.62 -14.72
N ILE A 368 13.04 -6.02 -13.86
CA ILE A 368 14.33 -5.32 -13.68
C ILE A 368 15.53 -6.23 -13.96
N SER A 369 15.27 -7.40 -14.53
CA SER A 369 16.23 -8.50 -14.59
C SER A 369 17.46 -8.22 -15.47
N SER A 370 17.34 -7.38 -16.50
CA SER A 370 18.45 -7.05 -17.42
C SER A 370 19.61 -6.30 -16.75
N GLN A 371 19.33 -5.52 -15.70
CA GLN A 371 20.31 -4.65 -15.03
C GLN A 371 21.05 -5.37 -13.88
N LEU A 372 20.50 -6.48 -13.39
CA LEU A 372 21.02 -7.22 -12.23
C LEU A 372 22.46 -7.72 -12.37
N PRO A 373 22.92 -8.24 -13.53
CA PRO A 373 24.31 -8.69 -13.65
C PRO A 373 25.34 -7.60 -13.33
N ALA A 374 25.09 -6.36 -13.78
CA ALA A 374 25.98 -5.23 -13.53
C ALA A 374 25.93 -4.79 -12.05
N ILE A 375 24.72 -4.66 -11.48
CA ILE A 375 24.51 -4.25 -10.09
C ILE A 375 25.21 -5.22 -9.12
N PHE A 376 24.99 -6.53 -9.29
CA PHE A 376 25.60 -7.53 -8.39
C PHE A 376 27.11 -7.67 -8.58
N ALA A 377 27.62 -7.53 -9.81
CA ALA A 377 29.06 -7.55 -10.05
C ALA A 377 29.78 -6.37 -9.37
N LEU A 378 29.18 -5.17 -9.42
CA LEU A 378 29.71 -3.99 -8.74
C LEU A 378 29.60 -4.12 -7.21
N GLY A 379 28.43 -4.52 -6.70
CA GLY A 379 28.22 -4.75 -5.26
C GLY A 379 29.18 -5.78 -4.68
N SER A 380 29.42 -6.91 -5.39
CA SER A 380 30.38 -7.93 -4.96
C SER A 380 31.82 -7.40 -4.89
N LYS A 381 32.20 -6.44 -5.73
CA LYS A 381 33.55 -5.86 -5.74
C LYS A 381 33.74 -4.83 -4.63
N LEU A 382 32.70 -4.07 -4.30
CA LEU A 382 32.76 -2.96 -3.34
C LEU A 382 32.48 -3.41 -1.89
N THR A 383 31.52 -4.31 -1.67
CA THR A 383 31.04 -4.68 -0.33
C THR A 383 31.03 -6.19 -0.07
N GLY A 384 31.43 -6.99 -1.06
CA GLY A 384 31.34 -8.45 -1.00
C GLY A 384 32.31 -9.07 0.00
N ILE A 385 31.78 -9.92 0.90
CA ILE A 385 32.59 -10.74 1.80
C ILE A 385 32.55 -12.17 1.28
N LYS A 386 33.68 -12.64 0.73
CA LYS A 386 33.80 -14.00 0.21
C LYS A 386 33.80 -15.01 1.36
N THR A 387 32.97 -16.04 1.25
CA THR A 387 32.95 -17.17 2.20
C THR A 387 33.76 -18.38 1.71
N LYS A 388 34.30 -18.35 0.48
CA LYS A 388 35.07 -19.44 -0.16
C LYS A 388 36.59 -19.32 0.06
N ARG A 389 37.29 -20.46 -0.05
CA ARG A 389 38.75 -20.57 -0.23
C ARG A 389 39.09 -21.56 -1.36
N GLY A 390 39.91 -21.18 -2.36
CA GLY A 390 40.46 -22.08 -3.40
C GLY A 390 40.53 -21.53 -4.84
N PHE A 391 41.59 -21.85 -5.59
CA PHE A 391 41.89 -21.33 -6.95
C PHE A 391 40.96 -21.86 -8.06
N PHE A 392 40.66 -23.16 -8.10
CA PHE A 392 39.77 -23.75 -9.11
C PHE A 392 38.32 -23.22 -9.03
N GLN A 393 37.83 -22.95 -7.81
CA GLN A 393 36.49 -22.38 -7.62
C GLN A 393 36.41 -20.92 -8.05
N TRP A 394 37.51 -20.17 -7.99
CA TRP A 394 37.62 -18.80 -8.49
C TRP A 394 37.48 -18.71 -10.02
N VAL A 395 38.03 -19.68 -10.76
CA VAL A 395 37.88 -19.78 -12.23
C VAL A 395 36.41 -20.01 -12.62
N ILE A 396 35.74 -20.94 -11.95
CA ILE A 396 34.30 -21.22 -12.16
C ILE A 396 33.42 -20.01 -11.79
N GLU A 397 33.79 -19.26 -10.75
CA GLU A 397 33.14 -17.99 -10.38
C GLU A 397 33.23 -16.97 -11.52
N LYS A 398 34.41 -16.77 -12.11
CA LYS A 398 34.63 -15.81 -13.22
C LYS A 398 33.87 -16.21 -14.49
N ILE A 399 33.84 -17.50 -14.82
CA ILE A 399 33.05 -18.01 -15.95
C ILE A 399 31.56 -17.73 -15.74
N ARG A 400 31.01 -17.94 -14.54
CA ARG A 400 29.58 -17.68 -14.27
C ARG A 400 29.21 -16.20 -14.29
N ILE A 401 30.11 -15.33 -13.87
CA ILE A 401 29.92 -13.87 -13.99
C ILE A 401 29.84 -13.51 -15.48
N PHE A 402 30.83 -13.94 -16.28
CA PHE A 402 30.86 -13.74 -17.73
C PHE A 402 29.61 -14.28 -18.44
N LEU A 403 29.15 -15.49 -18.08
CA LEU A 403 27.92 -16.07 -18.62
C LEU A 403 26.65 -15.29 -18.25
N SER A 404 26.62 -14.57 -17.12
CA SER A 404 25.46 -13.73 -16.76
C SER A 404 25.40 -12.45 -17.61
N PHE A 405 26.57 -11.91 -17.97
CA PHE A 405 26.68 -10.76 -18.86
C PHE A 405 26.29 -11.12 -20.30
N ILE A 406 26.60 -12.34 -20.78
CA ILE A 406 26.33 -12.76 -22.17
C ILE A 406 24.96 -13.41 -22.34
N LEU A 407 24.53 -14.26 -21.41
CA LEU A 407 23.33 -15.08 -21.56
C LEU A 407 22.15 -14.59 -20.70
N GLY A 408 22.31 -13.46 -20.02
CA GLY A 408 21.29 -12.83 -19.19
C GLY A 408 21.15 -13.40 -17.77
N PRO A 409 20.21 -12.84 -16.97
CA PRO A 409 20.09 -13.05 -15.52
C PRO A 409 19.62 -14.46 -15.13
N TYR A 410 19.06 -15.22 -16.06
CA TYR A 410 18.56 -16.58 -15.85
C TYR A 410 19.64 -17.66 -16.00
N ARG A 411 20.90 -17.27 -16.21
CA ARG A 411 22.06 -18.15 -16.31
C ARG A 411 23.23 -17.54 -15.52
N GLY A 412 24.29 -18.33 -15.30
CA GLY A 412 25.49 -17.85 -14.63
C GLY A 412 25.32 -17.51 -13.14
N ALA A 413 26.03 -16.48 -12.69
CA ALA A 413 26.15 -16.04 -11.29
C ALA A 413 24.83 -15.53 -10.70
N VAL A 414 24.03 -14.77 -11.48
CA VAL A 414 22.75 -14.22 -11.02
C VAL A 414 21.73 -15.32 -10.71
N ARG A 415 21.69 -16.39 -11.51
CA ARG A 415 20.87 -17.59 -11.27
C ARG A 415 21.21 -18.29 -9.95
N ASN A 416 22.44 -18.14 -9.50
CA ASN A 416 22.99 -18.76 -8.31
C ASN A 416 23.03 -17.78 -7.12
N THR A 417 22.22 -16.71 -7.18
CA THR A 417 22.08 -15.72 -6.12
C THR A 417 20.83 -15.97 -5.31
N GLN A 418 21.00 -16.08 -3.98
CA GLN A 418 19.90 -16.14 -3.02
C GLN A 418 19.64 -14.75 -2.47
N THR A 419 18.40 -14.30 -2.52
CA THR A 419 17.93 -13.07 -1.85
C THR A 419 17.47 -13.42 -0.44
N TYR A 420 17.87 -12.59 0.52
CA TYR A 420 17.42 -12.61 1.91
C TYR A 420 16.64 -11.33 2.21
N LEU A 421 15.44 -11.49 2.75
CA LEU A 421 14.57 -10.42 3.25
C LEU A 421 14.42 -10.62 4.74
N VAL A 422 14.75 -9.60 5.53
CA VAL A 422 14.76 -9.69 6.99
C VAL A 422 13.78 -8.71 7.57
N MET A 423 13.00 -9.16 8.56
CA MET A 423 12.20 -8.30 9.42
C MET A 423 12.67 -8.49 10.87
N ALA A 424 12.88 -7.38 11.57
CA ALA A 424 13.48 -7.34 12.90
C ALA A 424 12.91 -6.18 13.73
N HIS A 425 13.58 -5.82 14.83
CA HIS A 425 13.18 -4.70 15.69
C HIS A 425 14.20 -3.55 15.62
N ASP A 426 13.86 -2.48 14.90
CA ASP A 426 14.66 -1.24 14.76
C ASP A 426 14.29 -0.14 15.77
N GLY A 427 13.31 -0.42 16.64
CA GLY A 427 12.71 0.54 17.55
C GLY A 427 11.54 1.30 16.92
N ASN A 428 11.37 2.55 17.34
CA ASN A 428 10.30 3.46 16.89
C ASN A 428 10.69 4.93 17.11
N ASP A 429 11.95 5.30 16.88
CA ASP A 429 12.41 6.69 17.13
C ASP A 429 12.25 7.59 15.90
N GLY A 430 11.83 7.04 14.77
CA GLY A 430 11.65 7.79 13.53
C GLY A 430 10.54 8.83 13.66
N LYS A 431 10.74 9.97 12.99
CA LYS A 431 9.77 11.07 12.94
C LYS A 431 9.42 11.41 11.50
N MET A 432 8.14 11.67 11.27
CA MET A 432 7.58 12.17 10.04
C MET A 432 7.06 13.59 10.24
N PHE A 433 7.31 14.46 9.28
CA PHE A 433 6.90 15.87 9.34
C PHE A 433 6.68 16.42 7.93
N LEU A 434 5.97 17.55 7.83
CA LEU A 434 5.84 18.26 6.56
C LEU A 434 6.99 19.26 6.40
N GLN A 435 7.57 19.28 5.20
CA GLN A 435 8.52 20.29 4.75
C GLN A 435 8.09 20.71 3.34
N ASN A 436 7.75 21.99 3.16
CA ASN A 436 7.23 22.52 1.90
C ASN A 436 6.06 21.69 1.33
N ASP A 437 5.09 21.36 2.18
CA ASP A 437 3.91 20.54 1.84
C ASP A 437 4.23 19.09 1.40
N ARG A 438 5.44 18.59 1.66
CA ARG A 438 5.83 17.21 1.40
C ARG A 438 6.15 16.49 2.71
N LEU A 439 5.68 15.26 2.86
CA LEU A 439 6.07 14.40 3.97
C LEU A 439 7.55 14.03 3.87
N ARG A 440 8.29 14.20 4.97
CA ARG A 440 9.70 13.80 5.13
C ARG A 440 9.85 12.91 6.34
N ILE A 441 10.87 12.07 6.31
CA ILE A 441 11.23 11.15 7.40
C ILE A 441 12.63 11.50 7.90
N SER A 442 12.78 11.64 9.21
CA SER A 442 14.09 11.74 9.87
C SER A 442 14.24 10.66 10.92
N TRP A 443 15.39 9.99 10.87
CA TRP A 443 15.80 8.99 11.86
C TRP A 443 17.33 8.91 11.99
N PRO A 444 17.95 9.91 12.64
CA PRO A 444 19.40 9.99 12.71
C PRO A 444 20.04 8.72 13.28
N ASN A 445 21.12 8.25 12.63
CA ASN A 445 21.91 7.08 13.03
C ASN A 445 21.18 5.73 12.99
N LEU A 446 20.05 5.61 12.28
CA LEU A 446 19.34 4.35 12.14
C LEU A 446 20.23 3.21 11.63
N GLY A 447 20.98 3.44 10.54
CA GLY A 447 21.89 2.43 9.95
C GLY A 447 23.04 1.96 10.85
N LYS A 448 23.31 2.69 11.94
CA LYS A 448 24.34 2.36 12.96
C LYS A 448 23.79 1.58 14.15
N LYS A 449 22.49 1.28 14.19
CA LYS A 449 21.91 0.53 15.30
C LYS A 449 22.48 -0.91 15.34
N PRO A 450 22.78 -1.47 16.53
CA PRO A 450 23.39 -2.80 16.67
C PRO A 450 22.63 -3.93 15.98
N ILE A 451 21.31 -3.80 15.84
CA ILE A 451 20.47 -4.80 15.17
C ILE A 451 20.89 -5.04 13.71
N PHE A 452 21.28 -4.00 12.96
CA PHE A 452 21.68 -4.16 11.55
C PHE A 452 23.05 -4.84 11.38
N GLU A 453 23.94 -4.68 12.36
CA GLU A 453 25.19 -5.45 12.43
C GLU A 453 24.93 -6.92 12.76
N LYS A 454 24.01 -7.18 13.69
CA LYS A 454 23.57 -8.54 14.03
C LYS A 454 22.94 -9.25 12.82
N ILE A 455 22.01 -8.58 12.12
CA ILE A 455 21.41 -9.09 10.88
C ILE A 455 22.51 -9.40 9.85
N SER A 456 23.43 -8.47 9.62
CA SER A 456 24.54 -8.67 8.68
C SER A 456 25.39 -9.90 9.02
N THR A 457 25.62 -10.15 10.31
CA THR A 457 26.41 -11.29 10.79
C THR A 457 25.68 -12.61 10.51
N ILE A 458 24.39 -12.68 10.86
CA ILE A 458 23.58 -13.89 10.62
C ILE A 458 23.43 -14.17 9.11
N LEU A 459 23.22 -13.15 8.27
CA LEU A 459 23.13 -13.35 6.82
C LEU A 459 24.46 -13.81 6.20
N LYS A 460 25.59 -13.34 6.74
CA LYS A 460 26.91 -13.85 6.34
C LYS A 460 27.08 -15.33 6.69
N GLU A 461 26.66 -15.73 7.89
CA GLU A 461 26.67 -17.15 8.31
C GLU A 461 25.72 -18.01 7.46
N ALA A 462 24.52 -17.51 7.17
CA ALA A 462 23.54 -18.15 6.29
C ALA A 462 24.08 -18.39 4.88
N THR A 463 25.03 -17.56 4.44
CA THR A 463 25.67 -17.61 3.12
C THR A 463 26.77 -18.68 3.03
N VAL A 464 27.39 -19.05 4.15
CA VAL A 464 28.49 -20.05 4.22
C VAL A 464 28.11 -21.39 3.58
N PRO A 465 27.01 -22.06 3.94
CA PRO A 465 26.70 -23.38 3.40
C PRO A 465 26.29 -23.34 1.92
N LEU A 466 25.83 -22.19 1.42
CA LEU A 466 25.57 -21.98 0.00
C LEU A 466 26.86 -21.72 -0.80
N GLN A 467 27.97 -21.50 -0.09
CA GLN A 467 29.25 -21.08 -0.65
C GLN A 467 29.05 -19.86 -1.56
N GLY A 468 28.35 -18.83 -1.08
CA GLY A 468 28.15 -17.58 -1.82
C GLY A 468 29.07 -16.47 -1.34
N THR A 469 29.14 -15.37 -2.09
CA THR A 469 29.68 -14.11 -1.58
C THR A 469 28.54 -13.35 -0.92
N TYR A 470 28.66 -13.04 0.38
CA TYR A 470 27.66 -12.21 1.04
C TYR A 470 27.80 -10.77 0.54
N ILE A 471 26.71 -10.22 0.02
CA ILE A 471 26.60 -8.84 -0.45
C ILE A 471 25.52 -8.17 0.41
N LYS A 472 25.92 -7.17 1.20
CA LYS A 472 24.96 -6.20 1.77
C LYS A 472 24.28 -5.46 0.62
N ASN A 473 23.02 -5.05 0.79
CA ASN A 473 22.24 -4.32 -0.23
C ASN A 473 23.15 -3.46 -1.14
N PRO A 474 23.19 -3.68 -2.48
CA PRO A 474 24.11 -2.96 -3.37
C PRO A 474 23.98 -1.42 -3.33
N VAL A 475 22.84 -0.91 -2.86
CA VAL A 475 22.57 0.52 -2.61
C VAL A 475 23.26 1.03 -1.33
N TRP A 476 23.71 0.12 -0.45
CA TRP A 476 24.44 0.38 0.80
C TRP A 476 25.95 0.48 0.55
N ASN A 477 26.44 1.66 0.22
CA ASN A 477 27.87 1.91 0.10
C ASN A 477 28.28 3.19 0.88
N ARG A 478 29.59 3.37 1.11
CA ARG A 478 30.12 4.55 1.83
C ARG A 478 29.85 5.89 1.12
N LEU A 479 29.37 5.88 -0.12
CA LEU A 479 29.01 7.07 -0.90
C LEU A 479 27.51 7.43 -0.76
N THR A 480 26.67 6.53 -0.22
CA THR A 480 25.23 6.70 -0.02
C THR A 480 24.84 6.72 1.47
N ASP A 481 25.77 7.04 2.36
CA ASP A 481 25.53 7.27 3.80
C ASP A 481 24.74 6.17 4.57
N GLN A 482 24.71 4.93 4.07
CA GLN A 482 23.97 3.80 4.67
C GLN A 482 22.44 3.86 4.52
N ASP A 483 21.94 4.31 3.37
CA ASP A 483 20.50 4.33 3.06
C ASP A 483 19.83 2.96 3.25
N LEU A 484 18.96 2.86 4.25
CA LEU A 484 18.02 1.74 4.43
C LEU A 484 16.83 1.93 3.48
N ILE A 485 16.22 0.81 3.07
CA ILE A 485 14.92 0.82 2.41
C ILE A 485 13.96 -0.06 3.20
N SER A 486 12.78 0.48 3.50
CA SER A 486 11.68 -0.28 4.09
C SER A 486 10.52 -0.40 3.10
N VAL A 487 9.93 -1.58 3.08
CA VAL A 487 8.66 -1.88 2.41
C VAL A 487 7.54 -2.11 3.44
N HIS A 488 7.86 -1.97 4.72
CA HIS A 488 7.00 -2.16 5.87
C HIS A 488 6.97 -0.92 6.79
N PRO A 489 6.62 0.28 6.26
CA PRO A 489 6.51 1.47 7.10
C PRO A 489 5.38 1.30 8.12
N LEU A 490 5.69 1.56 9.39
CA LEU A 490 4.78 1.50 10.52
C LEU A 490 4.88 2.79 11.35
N GLY A 491 3.80 3.13 12.06
CA GLY A 491 3.78 4.29 12.95
C GLY A 491 3.53 5.61 12.22
N GLY A 492 3.57 6.71 12.97
CA GLY A 492 3.18 8.05 12.51
C GLY A 492 1.88 8.56 13.12
N CYS A 493 0.95 7.68 13.43
CA CYS A 493 -0.25 8.01 14.21
C CYS A 493 -0.43 6.97 15.31
N PRO A 494 0.58 6.76 16.17
CA PRO A 494 0.65 5.59 17.04
C PRO A 494 -0.54 5.53 18.00
N MET A 495 -0.95 4.30 18.30
CA MET A 495 -1.91 3.99 19.35
C MET A 495 -1.30 4.17 20.75
N GLY A 496 -2.11 4.54 21.74
CA GLY A 496 -1.71 4.64 23.14
C GLY A 496 -2.88 4.89 24.09
N GLU A 497 -2.58 5.18 25.35
CA GLU A 497 -3.59 5.39 26.41
C GLU A 497 -4.19 6.80 26.36
N ASP A 498 -3.40 7.80 25.96
CA ASP A 498 -3.81 9.20 25.95
C ASP A 498 -3.07 10.04 24.88
N ALA A 499 -3.64 11.21 24.60
CA ALA A 499 -3.20 12.09 23.51
C ALA A 499 -1.82 12.73 23.70
N SER A 500 -1.18 12.62 24.87
CA SER A 500 0.13 13.24 25.13
C SER A 500 1.25 12.55 24.35
N PHE A 501 1.12 11.25 24.09
CA PHE A 501 2.16 10.44 23.42
C PHE A 501 1.60 9.55 22.30
N SER A 502 0.32 9.69 21.98
CA SER A 502 -0.34 8.89 20.96
C SER A 502 -1.43 9.68 20.22
N VAL A 503 -1.82 9.20 19.05
CA VAL A 503 -2.76 9.88 18.14
C VAL A 503 -4.13 9.21 18.18
N VAL A 504 -4.17 7.90 18.41
CA VAL A 504 -5.42 7.14 18.50
C VAL A 504 -5.51 6.33 19.78
N ASN A 505 -6.72 6.14 20.26
CA ASN A 505 -7.01 5.21 21.34
C ASN A 505 -6.96 3.74 20.85
N GLU A 506 -7.24 2.79 21.76
CA GLU A 506 -7.23 1.36 21.47
C GLU A 506 -8.21 0.94 20.36
N ASN A 507 -9.25 1.73 20.12
CA ASN A 507 -10.27 1.50 19.08
C ASN A 507 -9.95 2.22 17.77
N CYS A 508 -8.72 2.73 17.63
CA CYS A 508 -8.24 3.46 16.46
C CYS A 508 -8.97 4.80 16.21
N GLN A 509 -9.60 5.37 17.25
CA GLN A 509 -10.29 6.66 17.17
C GLN A 509 -9.31 7.80 17.50
N VAL A 510 -9.34 8.88 16.72
CA VAL A 510 -8.38 9.98 16.84
C VAL A 510 -8.68 10.84 18.05
N TYR A 511 -7.68 11.13 18.88
CA TYR A 511 -7.81 12.05 20.00
C TYR A 511 -8.08 13.48 19.52
N SER A 512 -8.97 14.19 20.23
CA SER A 512 -9.37 15.57 19.90
C SER A 512 -8.54 16.65 20.59
N GLY A 513 -7.62 16.25 21.48
CA GLY A 513 -6.78 17.14 22.27
C GLY A 513 -5.29 16.82 22.15
N LYS A 514 -4.48 17.61 22.86
CA LYS A 514 -3.03 17.40 23.02
C LYS A 514 -2.66 16.51 24.19
N SER A 515 -3.60 16.27 25.09
CA SER A 515 -3.51 15.40 26.26
C SER A 515 -4.90 14.86 26.59
N GLY A 516 -4.97 13.88 27.49
CA GLY A 516 -6.24 13.26 27.90
C GLY A 516 -6.78 12.24 26.90
N THR A 517 -8.02 11.81 27.11
CA THR A 517 -8.61 10.65 26.42
C THR A 517 -9.79 11.00 25.52
N GLU A 518 -10.12 12.30 25.39
CA GLU A 518 -11.20 12.77 24.52
C GLU A 518 -10.87 12.53 23.04
N THR A 519 -11.89 12.12 22.28
CA THR A 519 -11.73 11.75 20.88
C THR A 519 -12.67 12.53 19.98
N HIS A 520 -12.27 12.64 18.71
CA HIS A 520 -13.14 13.13 17.66
C HIS A 520 -14.20 12.08 17.32
N ASP A 521 -15.47 12.43 17.55
CA ASP A 521 -16.57 11.61 17.04
C ASP A 521 -16.49 11.49 15.51
N GLY A 522 -16.63 10.24 15.03
CA GLY A 522 -16.58 9.92 13.61
C GLY A 522 -15.19 9.91 12.96
N LEU A 523 -14.07 10.16 13.66
CA LEU A 523 -12.74 10.14 13.03
C LEU A 523 -11.86 8.98 13.52
N TYR A 524 -11.45 8.13 12.58
CA TYR A 524 -10.66 6.92 12.85
C TYR A 524 -9.47 6.80 11.89
N ILE A 525 -8.44 6.05 12.30
CA ILE A 525 -7.30 5.68 11.45
C ILE A 525 -7.09 4.17 11.51
N MET A 526 -7.24 3.46 10.40
CA MET A 526 -7.28 1.99 10.41
C MET A 526 -6.18 1.36 9.56
N ASP A 527 -4.94 1.84 9.60
CA ASP A 527 -3.82 1.31 8.82
C ASP A 527 -2.50 1.17 9.60
N GLY A 528 -1.38 0.92 8.91
CA GLY A 528 -0.06 0.76 9.54
C GLY A 528 0.42 1.95 10.38
N SER A 529 -0.15 3.15 10.23
CA SER A 529 0.22 4.32 11.01
C SER A 529 -0.07 4.17 12.50
N VAL A 530 -1.06 3.34 12.89
CA VAL A 530 -1.45 3.17 14.30
C VAL A 530 -0.58 2.20 15.07
N ILE A 531 0.24 1.43 14.37
CA ILE A 531 1.12 0.43 14.97
C ILE A 531 2.28 1.17 15.69
N PRO A 532 2.42 1.07 17.02
CA PRO A 532 3.32 1.93 17.79
C PRO A 532 4.78 1.46 17.81
N ARG A 533 5.09 0.29 17.23
CA ARG A 533 6.44 -0.29 17.20
C ARG A 533 6.64 -1.28 16.03
N SER A 534 7.89 -1.61 15.73
CA SER A 534 8.24 -2.76 14.89
C SER A 534 7.63 -4.07 15.41
N LEU A 535 7.18 -4.91 14.47
CA LEU A 535 6.53 -6.19 14.73
C LEU A 535 7.48 -7.39 14.58
N GLY A 536 8.62 -7.20 13.91
CA GLY A 536 9.58 -8.30 13.66
C GLY A 536 9.04 -9.40 12.74
N VAL A 537 7.94 -9.11 12.01
CA VAL A 537 7.30 -9.95 10.99
C VAL A 537 6.70 -9.06 9.90
N ASN A 538 6.30 -9.64 8.76
CA ASN A 538 5.53 -8.92 7.74
C ASN A 538 4.25 -8.35 8.36
N PRO A 539 4.01 -7.03 8.27
CA PRO A 539 3.02 -6.36 9.10
C PRO A 539 1.57 -6.54 8.64
N LEU A 540 1.35 -7.04 7.42
CA LEU A 540 0.04 -6.97 6.77
C LEU A 540 -1.06 -7.62 7.62
N LEU A 541 -0.76 -8.76 8.25
CA LEU A 541 -1.78 -9.53 8.96
C LEU A 541 -2.13 -8.86 10.30
N THR A 542 -1.15 -8.29 10.99
CA THR A 542 -1.38 -7.48 12.20
C THR A 542 -2.17 -6.22 11.90
N ILE A 543 -1.86 -5.52 10.78
CA ILE A 543 -2.66 -4.37 10.32
C ILE A 543 -4.10 -4.82 10.11
N CYS A 544 -4.33 -5.95 9.42
CA CYS A 544 -5.67 -6.47 9.21
C CYS A 544 -6.40 -6.77 10.53
N ALA A 545 -5.75 -7.43 11.49
CA ALA A 545 -6.34 -7.76 12.78
C ALA A 545 -6.74 -6.50 13.57
N ILE A 546 -5.89 -5.47 13.59
CA ILE A 546 -6.21 -4.19 14.24
C ILE A 546 -7.38 -3.48 13.53
N SER A 547 -7.42 -3.48 12.19
CA SER A 547 -8.54 -2.90 11.43
C SER A 547 -9.86 -3.66 11.62
N GLU A 548 -9.84 -5.00 11.66
CA GLU A 548 -11.02 -5.84 11.94
C GLU A 548 -11.55 -5.56 13.35
N ARG A 549 -10.66 -5.44 14.34
CA ARG A 549 -11.02 -5.02 15.70
C ARG A 549 -11.67 -3.64 15.69
N ALA A 550 -11.04 -2.64 15.07
CA ALA A 550 -11.54 -1.28 15.04
C ALA A 550 -12.93 -1.20 14.39
N CYS A 551 -13.17 -1.93 13.29
CA CYS A 551 -14.48 -2.00 12.64
C CYS A 551 -15.55 -2.63 13.55
N GLU A 552 -15.21 -3.71 14.26
CA GLU A 552 -16.13 -4.31 15.25
C GLU A 552 -16.49 -3.31 16.35
N LYS A 553 -15.50 -2.61 16.93
CA LYS A 553 -15.76 -1.66 18.01
C LYS A 553 -16.56 -0.44 17.53
N LEU A 554 -16.22 0.11 16.37
CA LEU A 554 -16.96 1.22 15.75
C LEU A 554 -18.43 0.84 15.49
N THR A 555 -18.68 -0.33 14.90
CA THR A 555 -20.06 -0.76 14.59
C THR A 555 -20.85 -1.08 15.86
N ALA A 556 -20.22 -1.69 16.87
CA ALA A 556 -20.84 -1.93 18.17
C ALA A 556 -21.22 -0.62 18.90
N GLN A 557 -20.36 0.41 18.85
CA GLN A 557 -20.67 1.75 19.39
C GLN A 557 -21.90 2.39 18.72
N LYS A 558 -22.20 2.01 17.48
CA LYS A 558 -23.36 2.47 16.71
C LYS A 558 -24.54 1.48 16.77
N GLU A 559 -24.47 0.47 17.62
CA GLU A 559 -25.48 -0.59 17.75
C GLU A 559 -25.74 -1.37 16.44
N LEU A 560 -24.75 -1.41 15.56
CA LEU A 560 -24.79 -2.13 14.28
C LEU A 560 -24.06 -3.46 14.39
N LYS A 561 -24.54 -4.47 13.67
CA LYS A 561 -23.91 -5.79 13.58
C LYS A 561 -23.34 -6.02 12.20
N ILE A 562 -22.07 -6.41 12.15
CA ILE A 562 -21.42 -6.83 10.90
C ILE A 562 -21.85 -8.26 10.59
N ASN A 563 -22.40 -8.49 9.39
CA ASN A 563 -22.63 -9.84 8.89
C ASN A 563 -21.32 -10.40 8.31
N TYR A 564 -20.72 -11.38 8.98
CA TYR A 564 -19.47 -12.03 8.53
C TYR A 564 -19.69 -13.24 7.60
N ASN A 565 -20.94 -13.60 7.28
CA ASN A 565 -21.21 -14.79 6.49
C ASN A 565 -20.57 -14.72 5.10
N LEU A 566 -20.02 -15.86 4.68
CA LEU A 566 -19.47 -16.14 3.36
C LEU A 566 -20.16 -17.37 2.77
N PRO A 567 -20.23 -17.51 1.44
CA PRO A 567 -19.73 -16.57 0.44
C PRO A 567 -20.57 -15.29 0.31
N SER A 568 -19.94 -14.18 -0.07
CA SER A 568 -20.63 -12.94 -0.46
C SER A 568 -20.64 -12.81 -1.96
N TYR A 569 -21.64 -13.40 -2.61
CA TYR A 569 -21.85 -13.21 -4.05
C TYR A 569 -22.59 -11.90 -4.32
N PRO A 570 -22.30 -11.21 -5.43
CA PRO A 570 -22.97 -9.96 -5.79
C PRO A 570 -24.49 -10.15 -5.83
N LYS A 571 -25.22 -9.31 -5.09
CA LYS A 571 -26.68 -9.22 -5.24
C LYS A 571 -27.09 -8.52 -6.54
N ASN A 572 -26.18 -7.75 -7.18
CA ASN A 572 -26.46 -6.96 -8.37
C ASN A 572 -25.40 -7.19 -9.48
N LYS A 573 -25.84 -7.64 -10.67
CA LYS A 573 -25.03 -7.85 -11.88
C LYS A 573 -24.80 -6.56 -12.71
N GLY A 574 -24.81 -5.39 -12.08
CA GLY A 574 -25.09 -4.10 -12.75
C GLY A 574 -23.90 -3.22 -13.14
N VAL A 575 -22.65 -3.64 -12.92
CA VAL A 575 -21.49 -2.82 -13.32
C VAL A 575 -21.07 -3.22 -14.73
N SER A 576 -21.46 -2.39 -15.70
CA SER A 576 -21.09 -2.52 -17.11
C SER A 576 -19.72 -1.87 -17.35
N ASP A 577 -18.86 -2.55 -18.12
CA ASP A 577 -17.57 -2.00 -18.62
C ASP A 577 -17.79 -0.95 -19.74
N GLU A 578 -19.03 -0.58 -20.09
CA GLU A 578 -19.31 0.43 -21.10
C GLU A 578 -18.75 1.79 -20.69
N LYS A 579 -17.68 2.21 -21.38
CA LYS A 579 -17.27 3.61 -21.44
C LYS A 579 -18.41 4.40 -22.08
N VAL A 580 -19.18 5.12 -21.27
CA VAL A 580 -20.09 6.14 -21.80
C VAL A 580 -19.22 7.24 -22.40
N LEU A 581 -19.13 7.26 -23.73
CA LEU A 581 -18.49 8.34 -24.47
C LEU A 581 -19.35 9.60 -24.26
N GLY A 582 -18.91 10.49 -23.37
CA GLY A 582 -19.55 11.77 -23.10
C GLY A 582 -18.61 12.91 -23.44
N ILE A 583 -19.10 13.92 -24.16
CA ILE A 583 -18.41 15.21 -24.30
C ILE A 583 -18.87 16.05 -23.10
N GLU A 584 -17.95 16.39 -22.20
CA GLU A 584 -18.21 17.31 -21.09
C GLU A 584 -17.73 18.72 -21.45
N PHE A 585 -18.61 19.70 -21.29
CA PHE A 585 -18.25 21.11 -21.29
C PHE A 585 -18.35 21.59 -19.84
N THR A 586 -17.24 22.06 -19.27
CA THR A 586 -17.25 22.81 -18.01
C THR A 586 -16.87 24.24 -18.29
N GLU A 587 -17.86 25.09 -18.55
CA GLU A 587 -17.70 26.54 -18.45
C GLU A 587 -18.18 27.03 -17.09
N CYS A 588 -17.26 27.61 -16.31
CA CYS A 588 -17.61 28.44 -15.17
C CYS A 588 -18.02 29.81 -15.68
N MET A 589 -19.32 30.09 -15.72
CA MET A 589 -19.81 31.42 -16.03
C MET A 589 -19.82 32.28 -14.77
N LYS A 590 -19.09 33.40 -14.79
CA LYS A 590 -19.23 34.47 -13.80
C LYS A 590 -20.35 35.39 -14.26
N GLY A 591 -21.42 35.48 -13.47
CA GLY A 591 -22.59 36.29 -13.80
C GLY A 591 -23.17 36.98 -12.58
N PHE A 592 -23.92 38.05 -12.84
CA PHE A 592 -24.56 38.89 -11.83
C PHE A 592 -26.08 38.68 -11.86
N PHE A 593 -26.71 38.44 -10.71
CA PHE A 593 -28.17 38.40 -10.58
C PHE A 593 -28.70 39.65 -9.85
N PRO A 594 -29.67 40.39 -10.42
CA PRO A 594 -30.38 41.41 -9.68
C PRO A 594 -31.39 40.76 -8.72
N PRO A 595 -31.56 41.28 -7.49
CA PRO A 595 -32.43 40.67 -6.47
C PRO A 595 -33.95 40.79 -6.74
N ASN A 596 -34.39 41.38 -7.88
CA ASN A 596 -35.81 41.54 -8.20
C ASN A 596 -36.11 41.13 -9.66
N LEU A 597 -36.88 40.04 -9.81
CA LEU A 597 -37.22 39.33 -11.04
C LEU A 597 -38.24 40.02 -11.98
N LYS A 598 -38.33 41.36 -11.97
CA LYS A 598 -39.34 42.11 -12.76
C LYS A 598 -38.80 43.03 -13.86
N ARG A 599 -37.50 43.04 -14.14
CA ARG A 599 -36.91 43.90 -15.20
C ARG A 599 -36.26 43.09 -16.30
N THR A 600 -36.33 43.63 -17.52
CA THR A 600 -35.71 43.02 -18.70
C THR A 600 -34.20 43.27 -18.70
N TRP A 601 -33.43 42.34 -19.28
CA TRP A 601 -31.95 42.37 -19.26
C TRP A 601 -31.34 43.69 -19.75
N ASN A 602 -31.97 44.36 -20.72
CA ASN A 602 -31.51 45.64 -21.26
C ASN A 602 -31.62 46.82 -20.26
N GLU A 603 -32.53 46.74 -19.29
CA GLU A 603 -32.71 47.78 -18.27
C GLU A 603 -31.64 47.71 -17.17
N VAL A 604 -31.11 46.51 -16.90
CA VAL A 604 -30.09 46.28 -15.87
C VAL A 604 -28.75 46.90 -16.29
N ILE A 605 -28.35 46.69 -17.55
CA ILE A 605 -27.08 47.20 -18.11
C ILE A 605 -27.04 48.74 -18.14
N ARG A 606 -28.17 49.40 -18.43
CA ARG A 606 -28.25 50.87 -18.47
C ARG A 606 -28.24 51.54 -17.10
N SER A 607 -28.54 50.82 -16.01
CA SER A 607 -28.83 51.43 -14.71
C SER A 607 -27.62 51.66 -13.80
N GLY A 608 -26.43 51.16 -14.14
CA GLY A 608 -25.15 51.56 -13.54
C GLY A 608 -25.04 51.57 -12.01
N ARG A 609 -25.90 50.87 -11.26
CA ARG A 609 -25.92 50.91 -9.78
C ARG A 609 -25.27 49.68 -9.16
N THR A 610 -24.14 49.98 -8.53
CA THR A 610 -23.31 49.19 -7.62
C THR A 610 -24.07 48.68 -6.40
N LYS A 611 -24.48 47.41 -6.42
CA LYS A 611 -24.54 46.49 -5.26
C LYS A 611 -24.95 45.11 -5.78
N VAL A 612 -23.98 44.24 -6.06
CA VAL A 612 -24.23 42.86 -6.47
C VAL A 612 -23.26 41.93 -5.73
N LEU A 613 -23.79 40.87 -5.12
CA LEU A 613 -23.02 39.79 -4.49
C LEU A 613 -22.47 38.86 -5.58
N PRO A 614 -21.20 38.41 -5.51
CA PRO A 614 -20.69 37.41 -6.44
C PRO A 614 -21.33 36.04 -6.16
N SER A 615 -21.85 35.37 -7.18
CA SER A 615 -22.25 33.97 -7.11
C SER A 615 -21.57 33.19 -8.24
N ASN A 616 -20.82 32.16 -7.89
CA ASN A 616 -20.32 31.18 -8.86
C ASN A 616 -21.38 30.10 -9.06
N PHE A 617 -21.73 29.79 -10.31
CA PHE A 617 -22.60 28.67 -10.63
C PHE A 617 -21.95 27.79 -11.70
N CYS A 618 -21.83 26.50 -11.41
CA CYS A 618 -21.41 25.49 -12.39
C CYS A 618 -22.66 24.85 -12.99
N LEU A 619 -22.89 25.07 -14.28
CA LEU A 619 -23.92 24.32 -15.02
C LEU A 619 -23.31 23.01 -15.52
N ARG A 620 -23.99 21.90 -15.23
CA ARG A 620 -23.65 20.57 -15.71
C ARG A 620 -24.81 20.04 -16.55
N SER A 621 -24.55 19.75 -17.83
CA SER A 621 -25.55 19.16 -18.73
C SER A 621 -25.02 17.84 -19.27
N GLU A 622 -25.78 16.75 -19.04
CA GLU A 622 -25.54 15.46 -19.68
C GLU A 622 -26.30 15.37 -21.02
N ALA A 623 -25.62 14.87 -22.04
CA ALA A 623 -26.18 14.71 -23.37
C ALA A 623 -27.16 13.52 -23.44
N ARG A 624 -28.42 13.72 -23.01
CA ARG A 624 -29.54 12.83 -23.39
C ARG A 624 -30.74 13.52 -24.03
N THR A 625 -30.74 14.84 -24.20
CA THR A 625 -31.90 15.58 -24.73
C THR A 625 -31.52 16.65 -25.77
N TRP A 626 -30.66 16.31 -26.73
CA TRP A 626 -30.27 17.23 -27.81
C TRP A 626 -31.35 17.44 -28.90
N LYS A 627 -32.38 16.59 -29.00
CA LYS A 627 -33.42 16.73 -30.04
C LYS A 627 -34.44 17.86 -29.81
N ARG A 628 -34.59 18.37 -28.58
CA ARG A 628 -35.55 19.47 -28.28
C ARG A 628 -34.92 20.87 -28.26
N TRP A 629 -33.62 20.98 -28.00
CA TRP A 629 -32.93 22.27 -27.90
C TRP A 629 -32.37 22.80 -29.22
N LEU A 630 -31.95 21.91 -30.13
CA LEU A 630 -31.45 22.32 -31.45
C LEU A 630 -32.54 23.02 -32.30
N ALA A 631 -33.81 22.65 -32.11
CA ALA A 631 -34.94 23.32 -32.76
C ALA A 631 -35.18 24.75 -32.21
N ILE A 632 -34.85 25.02 -30.94
CA ILE A 632 -35.02 26.36 -30.34
C ILE A 632 -33.85 27.29 -30.72
N LEU A 633 -32.62 26.75 -30.82
CA LEU A 633 -31.45 27.53 -31.20
C LEU A 633 -31.41 27.89 -32.69
N ILE A 634 -31.78 26.95 -33.58
CA ILE A 634 -31.79 27.18 -35.03
C ILE A 634 -32.90 28.15 -35.45
N THR A 635 -33.99 28.25 -34.67
CA THR A 635 -35.08 29.20 -34.95
C THR A 635 -34.76 30.63 -34.49
N ARG A 636 -33.78 30.83 -33.60
CA ARG A 636 -33.41 32.17 -33.08
C ARG A 636 -32.20 32.82 -33.76
N LEU A 637 -31.39 32.07 -34.50
CA LEU A 637 -30.26 32.62 -35.28
C LEU A 637 -30.66 33.18 -36.67
N ARG A 638 -31.97 33.23 -37.00
CA ARG A 638 -32.47 33.83 -38.25
C ARG A 638 -33.15 35.20 -38.09
N TYR A 639 -33.19 35.77 -36.88
CA TYR A 639 -33.81 37.09 -36.64
C TYR A 639 -32.96 37.93 -35.70
N SER A 640 -31.82 38.41 -36.19
CA SER A 640 -31.12 39.58 -35.65
C SER A 640 -30.03 40.07 -36.61
N GLU A 641 -30.47 40.59 -37.76
CA GLU A 641 -29.92 41.81 -38.39
C GLU A 641 -31.11 42.78 -38.47
N PRO A 642 -30.93 44.10 -38.26
CA PRO A 642 -29.82 44.93 -38.74
C PRO A 642 -28.88 45.47 -37.66
#